data_AF-A0AAW7Z6H6-F1
#
_entry.id   AF-A0AAW7Z6H6-F1
#
_cell.length_a   1.000
_cell.length_b   1.000
_cell.length_c   1.000
_cell.angle_alpha   90.00
_cell.angle_beta   90.00
_cell.angle_gamma   90.00
#
_symmetry.space_group_name_H-M   'P 1'
#
loop_
_entity.id
_entity.type
_entity.pdbx_description
1 polymer ?
#
loop_
_entity_poly.entity_id
_entity_poly.type
_entity_poly.pdbx_seq_one_letter_code
_entity_poly.pdbx_strand_id
1 'polypeptide(L)'
;MNPREFILFLLPVWALTHFWLLPIFKNRWVAGDLRQKIARTGSLIFIEKIRDFSLIAIVATLSVIIFIWLNNVLADGDLILAAGIINSFDVLLKPLNSIKKDYETILICLGLLGAASCLYIINKQAKKKLTNAWIEKALEIRERLGHEQTTLDKLTKNPELKPAVERVEEILGYLSMVNQTDSELVLTQQQVDALQNELNQLLMLLTMEQAKEEIDLNDVFKKPEKVEKPQSKTIAGRIIRIISSNQFAKDLGLLSRPLSYVATGLLILSLIGWASAPLANSLTLSVNNLRINSVSSDVARDLDLAISRIDEKPAENKNDTTESIKYANEISQISRVLAREAVNQLIQTQSLGEAKRTQTTASEFVRAAIVNQSYSSDNLVSSSQRVRANVAQQITELGSSERQVSDLVEVLEHEISNDIGKVQRRNPSYFSELVNKVEARYANSVNAIDAQSNLISRVVSQAFSPIDVDAANEIIKQGGKVLKDVGEESVKKWANSYAKAVVTDALFEQSHASVVEKLNKNFRFHTSEQTKQLFTNLSSAENTGWQASPKDASKQRVNQDLALKIANRYSDETVKVAVRQSLGGYSQLFPDVIVAAADATARASGTLASSSRSRTSTDVTSRSTNFKMASRSFRVRGVLFGQNLTGDNLDITDIRWQIKPNSQNSPTLVALMLKLEGEWYDVGTFPASIVNQGIGYAADQRVVATTITPGDDELIRRVTYLHPVLEDTPLGCRVVEADRFVDAFTANPEESRGSTLEKITQNRVALSQFLAFTALAEKIGVLNRYEQCPIEELKQVIEGTEFGKISLPSTLVTSLKGFINGKLTGAPSSRKLLDVSLNCLQVSEKNTAACLCNSLSSGLPNNYWYPEDHTSQFREKPASLSKDMHWLAESADRFAHIDLWLHTTFAVREVSNNGQGVPDEATATPLDFDEKQLLEMKKTIVGKHLKPYLRDYLFSPSIDNFMQPLEQFIIIQRLMRAAFNGQLGERFPLEKLIVLSRETQRFVPYQPTIRWEPYQNSHAELMGILESTDETALQHYTDYNKDRMLRYNYQRPTCGSVSL
;
A
#
# COMPACT_ATOMS: atom_id res chain seq x y z
N MET A 1 -20.45 36.38 16.44
CA MET A 1 -21.53 37.24 15.94
C MET A 1 -22.70 37.08 16.86
N ASN A 2 -23.29 38.18 17.31
CA ASN A 2 -24.57 38.14 18.02
C ASN A 2 -25.65 37.51 17.12
N PRO A 3 -26.66 36.79 17.66
CA PRO A 3 -27.74 36.20 16.85
C PRO A 3 -28.42 37.22 15.91
N ARG A 4 -28.52 38.48 16.37
CA ARG A 4 -29.01 39.60 15.57
C ARG A 4 -28.08 39.97 14.41
N GLU A 5 -26.77 39.96 14.62
CA GLU A 5 -25.77 40.19 13.55
C GLU A 5 -25.81 39.05 12.53
N PHE A 6 -26.07 37.82 12.98
CA PHE A 6 -26.16 36.65 12.12
C PHE A 6 -27.40 36.70 11.21
N ILE A 7 -28.55 37.10 11.74
CA ILE A 7 -29.75 37.39 10.93
C ILE A 7 -29.49 38.56 9.97
N LEU A 8 -28.86 39.63 10.45
CA LEU A 8 -28.49 40.79 9.61
C LEU A 8 -27.53 40.43 8.47
N PHE A 9 -26.76 39.34 8.59
CA PHE A 9 -25.91 38.84 7.52
C PHE A 9 -26.64 37.88 6.58
N LEU A 10 -27.47 36.97 7.11
CA LEU A 10 -28.19 35.98 6.31
C LEU A 10 -29.33 36.59 5.49
N LEU A 11 -29.98 37.64 5.99
CA LEU A 11 -31.13 38.27 5.34
C LEU A 11 -30.74 38.96 4.02
N PRO A 12 -29.62 39.71 3.93
CA PRO A 12 -29.06 40.18 2.66
C PRO A 12 -28.63 39.07 1.72
N VAL A 13 -28.05 37.98 2.22
CA VAL A 13 -27.64 36.83 1.39
C VAL A 13 -28.86 36.13 0.79
N TRP A 14 -29.91 35.94 1.58
CA TRP A 14 -31.19 35.41 1.11
C TRP A 14 -31.84 36.36 0.09
N ALA A 15 -31.91 37.66 0.38
CA ALA A 15 -32.49 38.65 -0.52
C ALA A 15 -31.73 38.76 -1.85
N LEU A 16 -30.39 38.78 -1.81
CA LEU A 16 -29.52 38.81 -2.99
C LEU A 16 -29.70 37.54 -3.83
N THR A 17 -29.77 36.37 -3.20
CA THR A 17 -29.95 35.12 -3.92
C THR A 17 -31.37 35.00 -4.50
N HIS A 18 -32.40 35.36 -3.75
CA HIS A 18 -33.80 35.24 -4.14
C HIS A 18 -34.22 36.27 -5.20
N PHE A 19 -33.91 37.55 -5.01
CA PHE A 19 -34.41 38.63 -5.86
C PHE A 19 -33.47 39.00 -7.01
N TRP A 20 -32.17 38.73 -6.89
CA TRP A 20 -31.18 39.11 -7.91
C TRP A 20 -30.62 37.92 -8.64
N LEU A 21 -29.93 37.02 -7.94
CA LEU A 21 -29.19 35.93 -8.60
C LEU A 21 -30.15 34.94 -9.27
N LEU A 22 -31.20 34.46 -8.59
CA LEU A 22 -32.14 33.51 -9.16
C LEU A 22 -32.83 34.04 -10.44
N PRO A 23 -33.38 35.27 -10.45
CA PRO A 23 -33.98 35.83 -11.66
C PRO A 23 -32.96 36.06 -12.79
N ILE A 24 -31.75 36.52 -12.49
CA ILE A 24 -30.69 36.71 -13.50
C ILE A 24 -30.32 35.36 -14.14
N PHE A 25 -30.15 34.30 -13.33
CA PHE A 25 -29.81 32.97 -13.83
C PHE A 25 -30.98 32.30 -14.57
N LYS A 26 -32.23 32.49 -14.11
CA LYS A 26 -33.44 32.00 -14.81
C LYS A 26 -33.65 32.72 -16.14
N ASN A 27 -33.48 34.03 -16.21
CA ASN A 27 -33.65 34.79 -17.45
C ASN A 27 -32.52 34.51 -18.46
N ARG A 28 -31.29 34.24 -17.99
CA ARG A 28 -30.17 33.82 -18.85
C ARG A 28 -30.23 32.36 -19.28
N TRP A 29 -31.14 31.56 -18.75
CA TRP A 29 -31.33 30.14 -19.11
C TRP A 29 -31.93 29.96 -20.52
N VAL A 30 -32.62 30.97 -21.05
CA VAL A 30 -33.39 30.88 -22.31
C VAL A 30 -32.49 30.83 -23.57
N ALA A 31 -31.20 31.17 -23.47
CA ALA A 31 -30.30 31.20 -24.64
C ALA A 31 -29.02 30.37 -24.39
N GLY A 32 -28.95 29.16 -24.97
CA GLY A 32 -27.70 28.39 -25.01
C GLY A 32 -27.83 26.93 -25.41
N ASP A 33 -26.75 26.41 -25.98
CA ASP A 33 -26.56 25.04 -26.45
C ASP A 33 -26.59 23.98 -25.32
N LEU A 34 -26.91 22.72 -25.65
CA LEU A 34 -27.29 21.65 -24.70
C LEU A 34 -26.21 21.35 -23.65
N ARG A 35 -24.92 21.44 -24.01
CA ARG A 35 -23.80 21.23 -23.08
C ARG A 35 -23.64 22.37 -22.06
N GLN A 36 -23.93 23.60 -22.45
CA GLN A 36 -23.98 24.73 -21.50
C GLN A 36 -25.17 24.61 -20.56
N LYS A 37 -26.29 24.02 -21.01
CA LYS A 37 -27.45 23.76 -20.13
C LYS A 37 -27.07 22.82 -18.98
N ILE A 38 -26.36 21.71 -19.23
CA ILE A 38 -25.99 20.73 -18.18
C ILE A 38 -25.09 21.35 -17.10
N ALA A 39 -24.04 22.08 -17.48
CA ALA A 39 -23.17 22.76 -16.51
C ALA A 39 -23.91 23.88 -15.75
N ARG A 40 -24.84 24.59 -16.40
CA ARG A 40 -25.63 25.66 -15.78
C ARG A 40 -26.74 25.11 -14.87
N THR A 41 -27.26 23.91 -15.11
CA THR A 41 -28.20 23.23 -14.21
C THR A 41 -27.60 23.04 -12.81
N GLY A 42 -26.33 22.65 -12.72
CA GLY A 42 -25.64 22.56 -11.44
C GLY A 42 -25.59 23.89 -10.69
N SER A 43 -25.30 25.00 -11.40
CA SER A 43 -25.24 26.33 -10.79
C SER A 43 -26.59 26.87 -10.32
N LEU A 44 -27.67 26.57 -11.05
CA LEU A 44 -29.02 26.99 -10.66
C LEU A 44 -29.50 26.22 -9.42
N ILE A 45 -29.29 24.90 -9.40
CA ILE A 45 -29.60 24.07 -8.23
C ILE A 45 -28.80 24.56 -7.01
N PHE A 46 -27.53 24.89 -7.18
CA PHE A 46 -26.69 25.43 -6.11
C PHE A 46 -27.23 26.76 -5.56
N ILE A 47 -27.61 27.71 -6.41
CA ILE A 47 -28.17 29.01 -5.98
C ILE A 47 -29.53 28.82 -5.29
N GLU A 48 -30.38 27.91 -5.80
CA GLU A 48 -31.64 27.55 -5.16
C GLU A 48 -31.42 26.95 -3.77
N LYS A 49 -30.41 26.08 -3.60
CA LYS A 49 -30.08 25.53 -2.28
C LYS A 49 -29.49 26.57 -1.33
N ILE A 50 -28.66 27.51 -1.77
CA ILE A 50 -28.17 28.61 -0.90
C ILE A 50 -29.33 29.48 -0.42
N ARG A 51 -30.27 29.80 -1.29
CA ARG A 51 -31.51 30.51 -0.91
C ARG A 51 -32.27 29.73 0.16
N ASP A 52 -32.49 28.43 -0.06
CA ASP A 52 -33.27 27.62 0.87
C ASP A 52 -32.56 27.47 2.22
N PHE A 53 -31.25 27.23 2.22
CA PHE A 53 -30.45 27.15 3.45
C PHE A 53 -30.41 28.47 4.23
N SER A 54 -30.26 29.61 3.54
CA SER A 54 -30.27 30.92 4.22
C SER A 54 -31.63 31.23 4.83
N LEU A 55 -32.73 30.86 4.18
CA LEU A 55 -34.08 30.98 4.75
C LEU A 55 -34.24 30.09 5.98
N ILE A 56 -33.85 28.82 5.89
CA ILE A 56 -33.93 27.86 7.01
C ILE A 56 -33.12 28.37 8.20
N ALA A 57 -31.91 28.89 7.96
CA ALA A 57 -31.06 29.44 9.01
C ALA A 57 -31.66 30.70 9.66
N ILE A 58 -32.30 31.58 8.88
CA ILE A 58 -33.02 32.76 9.42
C ILE A 58 -34.19 32.31 10.30
N VAL A 59 -35.02 31.38 9.82
CA VAL A 59 -36.18 30.86 10.56
C VAL A 59 -35.74 30.18 11.84
N ALA A 60 -34.76 29.28 11.79
CA ALA A 60 -34.25 28.59 12.97
C ALA A 60 -33.68 29.57 14.01
N THR A 61 -32.92 30.58 13.57
CA THR A 61 -32.34 31.57 14.49
C THR A 61 -33.44 32.47 15.10
N LEU A 62 -34.44 32.87 14.33
CA LEU A 62 -35.61 33.60 14.83
C LEU A 62 -36.40 32.77 15.84
N SER A 63 -36.64 31.49 15.57
CA SER A 63 -37.32 30.59 16.51
C SER A 63 -36.57 30.48 17.84
N VAL A 64 -35.23 30.39 17.81
CA VAL A 64 -34.42 30.38 19.04
C VAL A 64 -34.49 31.71 19.78
N ILE A 65 -34.41 32.84 19.08
CA ILE A 65 -34.53 34.17 19.71
C ILE A 65 -35.92 34.35 20.33
N ILE A 66 -36.98 33.97 19.61
CA ILE A 66 -38.35 34.02 20.12
C ILE A 66 -38.45 33.11 21.33
N PHE A 67 -37.95 31.88 21.28
CA PHE A 67 -37.99 30.94 22.41
C PHE A 67 -37.27 31.48 23.65
N ILE A 68 -36.09 32.08 23.49
CA ILE A 68 -35.36 32.72 24.60
C ILE A 68 -36.16 33.90 25.15
N TRP A 69 -36.70 34.75 24.28
CA TRP A 69 -37.54 35.88 24.69
C TRP A 69 -38.80 35.42 25.42
N LEU A 70 -39.42 34.35 24.94
CA LEU A 70 -40.63 33.78 25.50
C LEU A 70 -40.38 33.14 26.86
N ASN A 71 -39.25 32.45 27.05
CA ASN A 71 -38.85 31.94 28.36
C ASN A 71 -38.61 33.08 29.36
N ASN A 72 -38.03 34.19 28.92
CA ASN A 72 -37.86 35.36 29.78
C ASN A 72 -39.21 36.03 30.13
N VAL A 73 -40.17 36.07 29.20
CA VAL A 73 -41.53 36.60 29.47
C VAL A 73 -42.34 35.64 30.36
N LEU A 74 -42.19 34.33 30.17
CA LEU A 74 -42.85 33.31 30.99
C LEU A 74 -42.25 33.19 32.39
N ALA A 75 -40.97 33.53 32.57
CA ALA A 75 -40.35 33.60 33.89
C ALA A 75 -40.98 34.70 34.78
N ASP A 76 -41.59 35.72 34.17
CA ASP A 76 -42.18 36.87 34.87
C ASP A 76 -43.74 36.95 34.76
N GLY A 77 -44.41 36.02 34.08
CA GLY A 77 -45.83 36.14 33.70
C GLY A 77 -46.78 35.10 34.29
N ASP A 78 -48.02 35.52 34.58
CA ASP A 78 -49.12 34.67 35.10
C ASP A 78 -49.50 33.52 34.13
N LEU A 79 -49.81 32.36 34.72
CA LEU A 79 -49.98 31.03 34.10
C LEU A 79 -50.97 30.96 32.91
N ILE A 80 -51.86 31.94 32.78
CA ILE A 80 -52.93 31.98 31.75
C ILE A 80 -52.37 32.37 30.36
N LEU A 81 -51.26 33.12 30.30
CA LEU A 81 -50.60 33.48 29.03
C LEU A 81 -49.80 32.32 28.41
N ALA A 82 -49.33 31.38 29.24
CA ALA A 82 -48.54 30.23 28.80
C ALA A 82 -49.33 29.26 27.90
N ALA A 83 -50.62 29.04 28.21
CA ALA A 83 -51.47 28.13 27.45
C ALA A 83 -51.78 28.62 26.03
N GLY A 84 -51.94 29.94 25.83
CA GLY A 84 -52.17 30.53 24.50
C GLY A 84 -50.96 30.43 23.57
N ILE A 85 -49.75 30.43 24.15
CA ILE A 85 -48.52 30.36 23.37
C ILE A 85 -48.19 28.93 22.95
N ILE A 86 -48.51 27.93 23.78
CA ILE A 86 -48.32 26.51 23.45
C ILE A 86 -49.13 26.10 22.21
N ASN A 87 -50.37 26.57 22.07
CA ASN A 87 -51.18 26.33 20.87
C ASN A 87 -50.63 27.03 19.60
N SER A 88 -49.87 28.11 19.74
CA SER A 88 -49.26 28.81 18.61
C SER A 88 -47.99 28.09 18.10
N PHE A 89 -47.32 27.31 18.95
CA PHE A 89 -46.16 26.49 18.58
C PHE A 89 -46.53 25.34 17.64
N ASP A 90 -47.74 24.80 17.76
CA ASP A 90 -48.22 23.68 16.94
C ASP A 90 -48.39 24.08 15.45
N VAL A 91 -48.64 25.36 15.20
CA VAL A 91 -48.70 25.94 13.83
C VAL A 91 -47.31 26.11 13.22
N LEU A 92 -46.28 26.39 14.04
CA LEU A 92 -44.87 26.53 13.62
C LEU A 92 -44.16 25.18 13.40
N LEU A 93 -44.65 24.10 14.01
CA LEU A 93 -44.07 22.75 13.91
C LEU A 93 -44.35 22.07 12.56
N LYS A 94 -45.46 22.40 11.89
CA LYS A 94 -45.81 21.82 10.58
C LYS A 94 -44.78 22.13 9.46
N PRO A 95 -44.32 23.38 9.26
CA PRO A 95 -43.25 23.70 8.29
C PRO A 95 -41.91 23.03 8.60
N LEU A 96 -41.53 22.94 9.89
CA LEU A 96 -40.28 22.34 10.34
C LEU A 96 -40.22 20.82 10.06
N ASN A 97 -41.34 20.12 10.22
CA ASN A 97 -41.44 18.69 9.89
C ASN A 97 -41.37 18.42 8.37
N SER A 98 -41.81 19.35 7.53
CA SER A 98 -41.63 19.26 6.07
C SER A 98 -40.16 19.39 5.66
N ILE A 99 -39.40 20.28 6.30
CA ILE A 99 -37.97 20.49 6.00
C ILE A 99 -37.12 19.30 6.47
N LYS A 100 -37.46 18.70 7.61
CA LYS A 100 -36.76 17.53 8.15
C LYS A 100 -36.72 16.37 7.13
N LYS A 101 -37.84 16.10 6.45
CA LYS A 101 -37.98 14.98 5.52
C LYS A 101 -37.08 15.09 4.28
N ASP A 102 -36.77 16.31 3.84
CA ASP A 102 -36.03 16.54 2.59
C ASP A 102 -34.51 16.68 2.79
N TYR A 103 -34.02 16.91 4.02
CA TYR A 103 -32.62 17.28 4.27
C TYR A 103 -31.90 16.45 5.34
N GLU A 104 -32.57 15.47 5.96
CA GLU A 104 -32.03 14.62 7.04
C GLU A 104 -30.67 14.00 6.68
N THR A 105 -30.55 13.37 5.52
CA THR A 105 -29.33 12.68 5.10
C THR A 105 -28.14 13.64 4.86
N ILE A 106 -28.42 14.84 4.34
CA ILE A 106 -27.37 15.83 4.02
C ILE A 106 -26.81 16.44 5.32
N LEU A 107 -27.67 16.71 6.30
CA LEU A 107 -27.26 17.24 7.60
C LEU A 107 -26.43 16.23 8.41
N ILE A 108 -26.77 14.94 8.32
CA ILE A 108 -25.99 13.86 8.97
C ILE A 108 -24.58 13.77 8.36
N CYS A 109 -24.45 13.78 7.03
CA CYS A 109 -23.15 13.71 6.36
C CYS A 109 -22.25 14.92 6.67
N LEU A 110 -22.81 16.13 6.71
CA LEU A 110 -22.06 17.35 7.07
C LEU A 110 -21.60 17.33 8.54
N GLY A 111 -22.40 16.77 9.45
CA GLY A 111 -22.04 16.58 10.85
C GLY A 111 -20.85 15.63 11.04
N LEU A 112 -20.86 14.48 10.34
CA LEU A 112 -19.77 13.49 10.40
C LEU A 112 -18.45 14.05 9.83
N LEU A 113 -18.50 14.79 8.72
CA LEU A 113 -17.32 15.43 8.13
C LEU A 113 -16.71 16.52 9.02
N GLY A 114 -17.56 17.31 9.70
CA GLY A 114 -17.12 18.32 10.65
C GLY A 114 -16.42 17.72 11.87
N ALA A 115 -16.99 16.62 12.42
CA ALA A 115 -16.43 15.91 13.56
C ALA A 115 -15.07 15.27 13.24
N ALA A 116 -14.94 14.59 12.09
CA ALA A 116 -13.68 14.00 11.65
C ALA A 116 -12.58 15.06 11.45
N SER A 117 -12.94 16.22 10.90
CA SER A 117 -12.00 17.34 10.67
C SER A 117 -11.50 17.95 11.98
N CYS A 118 -12.35 18.08 12.99
CA CYS A 118 -11.96 18.60 14.30
C CYS A 118 -11.04 17.63 15.06
N LEU A 119 -11.37 16.33 15.05
CA LEU A 119 -10.53 15.29 15.65
C LEU A 119 -9.13 15.24 15.00
N TYR A 120 -9.06 15.41 13.67
CA TYR A 120 -7.79 15.48 12.96
C TYR A 120 -6.93 16.68 13.41
N ILE A 121 -7.53 17.86 13.57
CA ILE A 121 -6.80 19.07 13.99
C ILE A 121 -6.32 18.96 15.44
N ILE A 122 -7.16 18.48 16.35
CA ILE A 122 -6.80 18.29 17.76
C ILE A 122 -5.69 17.25 17.90
N ASN A 123 -5.79 16.11 17.19
CA ASN A 123 -4.76 15.07 17.20
C ASN A 123 -3.43 15.62 16.64
N LYS A 124 -3.48 16.40 15.54
CA LYS A 124 -2.29 17.02 14.96
C LYS A 124 -1.61 18.01 15.93
N GLN A 125 -2.38 18.80 16.67
CA GLN A 125 -1.84 19.74 17.67
C GLN A 125 -1.30 19.04 18.92
N ALA A 126 -2.01 18.03 19.43
CA ALA A 126 -1.54 17.23 20.56
C ALA A 126 -0.25 16.48 20.24
N LYS A 127 -0.16 15.85 19.05
CA LYS A 127 1.04 15.17 18.58
C LYS A 127 2.23 16.13 18.47
N LYS A 128 2.01 17.36 17.96
CA LYS A 128 3.07 18.38 17.88
C LYS A 128 3.56 18.81 19.26
N LYS A 129 2.67 19.04 20.23
CA LYS A 129 3.05 19.41 21.60
C LYS A 129 3.82 18.31 22.31
N LEU A 130 3.36 17.06 22.19
CA LEU A 130 4.02 15.91 22.78
C LEU A 130 5.41 15.68 22.16
N THR A 131 5.51 15.75 20.83
CA THR A 131 6.79 15.56 20.12
C THR A 131 7.80 16.64 20.51
N ASN A 132 7.38 17.90 20.62
CA ASN A 132 8.27 18.98 21.03
C ASN A 132 8.75 18.81 22.48
N ALA A 133 7.86 18.40 23.40
CA ALA A 133 8.23 18.15 24.79
C ALA A 133 9.18 16.95 24.93
N TRP A 134 8.97 15.89 24.15
CA TRP A 134 9.88 14.73 24.07
C TRP A 134 11.27 15.14 23.57
N ILE A 135 11.33 15.95 22.51
CA ILE A 135 12.61 16.43 21.96
C ILE A 135 13.33 17.32 22.98
N GLU A 136 12.62 18.28 23.60
CA GLU A 136 13.22 19.19 24.59
C GLU A 136 13.80 18.42 25.79
N LYS A 137 13.07 17.43 26.31
CA LYS A 137 13.56 16.60 27.42
C LYS A 137 14.67 15.64 27.01
N ALA A 138 14.59 15.04 25.82
CA ALA A 138 15.66 14.17 25.31
C ALA A 138 16.97 14.94 25.13
N LEU A 139 16.91 16.19 24.68
CA LEU A 139 18.09 17.08 24.61
C LEU A 139 18.65 17.39 26.02
N GLU A 140 17.78 17.68 26.99
CA GLU A 140 18.18 17.90 28.40
C GLU A 140 18.87 16.66 29.00
N ILE A 141 18.34 15.46 28.74
CA ILE A 141 18.94 14.20 29.20
C ILE A 141 20.25 13.90 28.47
N ARG A 142 20.35 14.24 27.17
CA ARG A 142 21.59 14.10 26.41
C ARG A 142 22.72 14.94 26.99
N GLU A 143 22.40 16.17 27.39
CA GLU A 143 23.35 17.05 28.06
C GLU A 143 23.77 16.49 29.43
N ARG A 144 22.82 15.93 30.20
CA ARG A 144 23.13 15.22 31.46
C ARG A 144 24.02 13.99 31.26
N LEU A 145 23.75 13.18 30.25
CA LEU A 145 24.57 11.99 29.92
C LEU A 145 26.01 12.36 29.53
N GLY A 146 26.22 13.55 28.96
CA GLY A 146 27.56 14.05 28.67
C GLY A 146 28.37 14.49 29.90
N HIS A 147 27.70 14.75 31.04
CA HIS A 147 28.33 15.31 32.24
C HIS A 147 28.32 14.38 33.46
N GLU A 148 27.39 13.43 33.54
CA GLU A 148 27.15 12.65 34.75
C GLU A 148 27.11 11.14 34.44
N GLN A 149 28.24 10.46 34.65
CA GLN A 149 28.42 9.03 34.33
C GLN A 149 27.46 8.11 35.10
N THR A 150 26.99 8.53 36.28
CA THR A 150 25.98 7.80 37.06
C THR A 150 24.62 7.71 36.37
N THR A 151 24.36 8.53 35.35
CA THR A 151 23.15 8.44 34.53
C THR A 151 23.21 7.24 33.60
N LEU A 152 24.39 6.92 33.06
CA LEU A 152 24.62 5.73 32.24
C LEU A 152 24.50 4.45 33.09
N ASP A 153 25.02 4.48 34.33
CA ASP A 153 24.85 3.37 35.30
C ASP A 153 23.38 3.12 35.65
N LYS A 154 22.57 4.17 35.72
CA LYS A 154 21.11 4.04 35.92
C LYS A 154 20.43 3.41 34.71
N LEU A 155 20.83 3.77 33.49
CA LEU A 155 20.31 3.17 32.26
C LEU A 155 20.73 1.71 32.10
N THR A 156 21.92 1.34 32.56
CA THR A 156 22.42 -0.05 32.57
C THR A 156 21.57 -0.98 33.43
N LYS A 157 20.89 -0.42 34.45
CA LYS A 157 19.94 -1.17 35.30
C LYS A 157 18.61 -1.46 34.61
N ASN A 158 18.30 -0.80 33.49
CA ASN A 158 17.13 -1.13 32.68
C ASN A 158 17.51 -2.25 31.69
N PRO A 159 16.95 -3.47 31.83
CA PRO A 159 17.34 -4.62 31.03
C PRO A 159 17.04 -4.45 29.53
N GLU A 160 16.05 -3.64 29.14
CA GLU A 160 15.76 -3.35 27.73
C GLU A 160 16.79 -2.42 27.08
N LEU A 161 17.35 -1.51 27.87
CA LEU A 161 18.34 -0.53 27.38
C LEU A 161 19.78 -1.03 27.54
N LYS A 162 20.00 -2.05 28.38
CA LYS A 162 21.32 -2.63 28.65
C LYS A 162 22.11 -2.97 27.37
N PRO A 163 21.55 -3.63 26.33
CA PRO A 163 22.32 -3.91 25.11
C PRO A 163 22.74 -2.65 24.36
N ALA A 164 21.91 -1.61 24.38
CA ALA A 164 22.23 -0.32 23.75
C ALA A 164 23.29 0.44 24.56
N VAL A 165 23.25 0.36 25.90
CA VAL A 165 24.28 0.95 26.77
C VAL A 165 25.62 0.22 26.63
N GLU A 166 25.63 -1.11 26.65
CA GLU A 166 26.83 -1.92 26.42
C GLU A 166 27.45 -1.62 25.04
N ARG A 167 26.61 -1.43 24.01
CA ARG A 167 27.08 -1.04 22.68
C ARG A 167 27.65 0.38 22.65
N VAL A 168 27.05 1.33 23.39
CA VAL A 168 27.61 2.68 23.55
C VAL A 168 28.96 2.65 24.24
N GLU A 169 29.11 1.87 25.31
CA GLU A 169 30.39 1.68 26.02
C GLU A 169 31.45 1.03 25.12
N GLU A 170 31.07 0.04 24.31
CA GLU A 170 31.95 -0.61 23.34
C GLU A 170 32.47 0.39 22.28
N ILE A 171 31.56 1.20 21.70
CA ILE A 171 31.92 2.22 20.71
C ILE A 171 32.81 3.31 21.31
N LEU A 172 32.49 3.77 22.53
CA LEU A 172 33.35 4.71 23.26
C LEU A 172 34.72 4.11 23.55
N GLY A 173 34.79 2.81 23.84
CA GLY A 173 36.03 2.04 23.96
C GLY A 173 36.88 2.12 22.69
N TYR A 174 36.30 1.78 21.53
CA TYR A 174 37.01 1.88 20.24
C TYR A 174 37.46 3.30 19.92
N LEU A 175 36.59 4.30 20.13
CA LEU A 175 36.93 5.71 19.86
C LEU A 175 38.02 6.23 20.81
N SER A 176 38.07 5.75 22.05
CA SER A 176 39.14 6.08 23.00
C SER A 176 40.50 5.47 22.62
N MET A 177 40.49 4.24 22.08
CA MET A 177 41.70 3.57 21.58
C MET A 177 42.29 4.27 20.35
N VAL A 178 41.45 4.84 19.48
CA VAL A 178 41.90 5.63 18.31
C VAL A 178 42.58 6.93 18.73
N ASN A 179 42.20 7.50 19.87
CA ASN A 179 42.74 8.77 20.34
C ASN A 179 44.07 8.62 21.11
N GLN A 180 44.47 7.38 21.44
CA GLN A 180 45.77 7.09 22.07
C GLN A 180 46.83 6.89 20.99
N THR A 181 47.90 7.69 21.04
CA THR A 181 48.87 7.87 19.95
C THR A 181 49.78 6.65 19.69
N ASP A 182 49.67 5.60 20.50
CA ASP A 182 50.54 4.40 20.47
C ASP A 182 49.80 3.10 20.09
N SER A 183 48.53 3.16 19.65
CA SER A 183 47.77 1.95 19.27
C SER A 183 48.05 1.53 17.81
N GLU A 184 48.44 0.27 17.59
CA GLU A 184 48.63 -0.33 16.25
C GLU A 184 47.32 -0.45 15.44
N LEU A 185 46.15 -0.18 16.05
CA LEU A 185 44.84 -0.27 15.40
C LEU A 185 44.51 1.00 14.60
N VAL A 186 44.91 1.04 13.33
CA VAL A 186 44.57 2.15 12.41
C VAL A 186 43.15 1.97 11.86
N LEU A 187 42.15 2.55 12.55
CA LEU A 187 40.81 2.70 12.00
C LEU A 187 40.80 3.77 10.89
N THR A 188 40.16 3.49 9.76
CA THR A 188 40.00 4.47 8.69
C THR A 188 39.06 5.61 9.10
N GLN A 189 39.23 6.82 8.55
CA GLN A 189 38.34 7.96 8.86
C GLN A 189 36.86 7.62 8.62
N GLN A 190 36.56 6.83 7.60
CA GLN A 190 35.19 6.38 7.30
C GLN A 190 34.62 5.47 8.40
N GLN A 191 35.45 4.64 9.05
CA GLN A 191 35.01 3.82 10.18
C GLN A 191 34.81 4.66 11.45
N VAL A 192 35.65 5.68 11.66
CA VAL A 192 35.46 6.65 12.76
C VAL A 192 34.16 7.41 12.60
N ASP A 193 33.86 7.91 11.40
CA ASP A 193 32.62 8.62 11.11
C ASP A 193 31.39 7.70 11.24
N ALA A 194 31.52 6.42 10.85
CA ALA A 194 30.46 5.42 11.03
C ALA A 194 30.19 5.13 12.52
N LEU A 195 31.24 4.93 13.32
CA LEU A 195 31.14 4.70 14.77
C LEU A 195 30.58 5.93 15.50
N GLN A 196 30.97 7.14 15.11
CA GLN A 196 30.41 8.38 15.69
C GLN A 196 28.94 8.56 15.34
N ASN A 197 28.51 8.19 14.13
CA ASN A 197 27.10 8.22 13.75
C ASN A 197 26.29 7.17 14.51
N GLU A 198 26.80 5.95 14.66
CA GLU A 198 26.17 4.88 15.46
C GLU A 198 26.04 5.30 16.93
N LEU A 199 27.11 5.87 17.52
CA LEU A 199 27.10 6.42 18.87
C LEU A 199 26.04 7.52 19.05
N ASN A 200 25.96 8.47 18.11
CA ASN A 200 24.96 9.54 18.17
C ASN A 200 23.52 9.02 18.08
N GLN A 201 23.28 7.96 17.29
CA GLN A 201 21.97 7.32 17.18
C GLN A 201 21.59 6.58 18.46
N LEU A 202 22.51 5.79 19.02
CA LEU A 202 22.28 5.05 20.25
C LEU A 202 22.08 5.99 21.45
N LEU A 203 22.88 7.06 21.56
CA LEU A 203 22.67 8.09 22.59
C LEU A 203 21.31 8.76 22.44
N MET A 204 20.87 9.06 21.22
CA MET A 204 19.56 9.67 21.00
C MET A 204 18.42 8.72 21.37
N LEU A 205 18.53 7.43 21.04
CA LEU A 205 17.57 6.40 21.44
C LEU A 205 17.49 6.27 22.97
N LEU A 206 18.64 6.17 23.65
CA LEU A 206 18.72 6.13 25.12
C LEU A 206 18.09 7.39 25.75
N THR A 207 18.37 8.57 25.19
CA THR A 207 17.80 9.83 25.70
C THR A 207 16.30 9.95 25.47
N MET A 208 15.76 9.37 24.39
CA MET A 208 14.32 9.40 24.12
C MET A 208 13.54 8.45 25.02
N GLU A 209 14.06 7.24 25.28
CA GLU A 209 13.42 6.31 26.23
C GLU A 209 13.48 6.86 27.66
N GLN A 210 14.60 7.44 28.07
CA GLN A 210 14.67 8.11 29.36
C GLN A 210 13.76 9.35 29.43
N ALA A 211 13.63 10.11 28.34
CA ALA A 211 12.71 11.26 28.27
C ALA A 211 11.26 10.81 28.44
N LYS A 212 10.89 9.65 27.92
CA LYS A 212 9.54 9.08 28.05
C LYS A 212 9.22 8.70 29.50
N GLU A 213 10.21 8.23 30.27
CA GLU A 213 10.05 7.96 31.70
C GLU A 213 10.00 9.25 32.55
N GLU A 214 10.78 10.28 32.20
CA GLU A 214 10.88 11.52 32.98
C GLU A 214 9.78 12.57 32.67
N ILE A 215 9.02 12.43 31.58
CA ILE A 215 7.99 13.41 31.20
C ILE A 215 6.66 13.14 31.90
N ASP A 216 6.26 14.08 32.77
CA ASP A 216 4.88 14.16 33.24
C ASP A 216 4.00 14.76 32.14
N LEU A 217 3.19 13.90 31.51
CA LEU A 217 2.21 14.29 30.48
C LEU A 217 1.25 15.39 30.98
N ASN A 218 0.93 15.42 32.28
CA ASN A 218 0.05 16.44 32.83
C ASN A 218 0.68 17.83 32.77
N ASP A 219 2.00 17.93 32.98
CA ASP A 219 2.73 19.20 32.90
C ASP A 219 2.87 19.69 31.46
N VAL A 220 3.04 18.77 30.51
CA VAL A 220 3.12 19.08 29.07
C VAL A 220 1.81 19.70 28.56
N PHE A 221 0.66 19.16 29.00
CA PHE A 221 -0.65 19.70 28.60
C PHE A 221 -1.08 20.93 29.41
N LYS A 222 -0.55 21.12 30.63
CA LYS A 222 -0.85 22.27 31.48
C LYS A 222 0.01 23.50 31.20
N LYS A 223 1.25 23.36 30.69
CA LYS A 223 2.09 24.50 30.34
C LYS A 223 1.40 25.30 29.21
N PRO A 224 0.91 26.53 29.47
CA PRO A 224 0.43 27.37 28.40
C PRO A 224 1.59 27.58 27.44
N GLU A 225 1.34 27.35 26.15
CA GLU A 225 2.31 27.61 25.09
C GLU A 225 2.85 29.01 25.33
N LYS A 226 4.18 29.16 25.50
CA LYS A 226 4.80 30.48 25.61
C LYS A 226 4.49 31.19 24.31
N VAL A 227 3.39 31.94 24.29
CA VAL A 227 3.01 32.77 23.16
C VAL A 227 4.13 33.78 23.04
N GLU A 228 5.01 33.58 22.06
CA GLU A 228 5.94 34.62 21.63
C GLU A 228 5.10 35.88 21.43
N LYS A 229 5.29 36.86 22.32
CA LYS A 229 4.48 38.08 22.37
C LYS A 229 4.50 38.72 20.97
N PRO A 230 3.39 38.69 20.21
CA PRO A 230 3.31 39.47 19.00
C PRO A 230 3.21 40.93 19.45
N GLN A 231 4.19 41.75 19.06
CA GLN A 231 4.17 43.19 19.31
C GLN A 231 2.80 43.78 18.95
N SER A 232 2.17 44.43 19.93
CA SER A 232 0.86 45.04 19.80
C SER A 232 0.89 46.21 18.81
N LYS A 233 0.33 46.01 17.62
CA LYS A 233 -0.16 47.10 16.77
C LYS A 233 -1.65 46.87 16.49
N THR A 234 -2.43 47.90 16.78
CA THR A 234 -3.89 47.94 16.87
C THR A 234 -4.61 47.41 15.62
N ILE A 235 -5.59 46.55 15.87
CA ILE A 235 -6.38 45.78 14.89
C ILE A 235 -7.16 46.69 13.91
N ALA A 236 -7.53 47.90 14.32
CA ALA A 236 -8.24 48.86 13.48
C ALA A 236 -7.38 49.38 12.30
N GLY A 237 -6.06 49.49 12.47
CA GLY A 237 -5.14 49.94 11.41
C GLY A 237 -4.91 48.91 10.29
N ARG A 238 -5.13 47.61 10.57
CA ARG A 238 -5.08 46.55 9.55
C ARG A 238 -6.34 46.53 8.69
N ILE A 239 -7.51 46.73 9.28
CA ILE A 239 -8.79 46.62 8.57
C ILE A 239 -8.92 47.74 7.51
N ILE A 240 -8.53 48.97 7.83
CA ILE A 240 -8.63 50.10 6.89
C ILE A 240 -7.61 49.98 5.75
N ARG A 241 -6.41 49.43 6.01
CA ARG A 241 -5.38 49.21 4.98
C ARG A 241 -5.67 48.02 4.06
N ILE A 242 -6.43 47.03 4.55
CA ILE A 242 -6.87 45.87 3.77
C ILE A 242 -8.05 46.22 2.87
N ILE A 243 -8.96 47.10 3.31
CA ILE A 243 -10.14 47.51 2.52
C ILE A 243 -9.78 48.50 1.39
N SER A 244 -8.66 49.22 1.48
CA SER A 244 -8.27 50.26 0.51
C SER A 244 -7.21 49.83 -0.53
N SER A 245 -6.75 48.58 -0.52
CA SER A 245 -5.75 48.12 -1.50
C SER A 245 -6.42 47.46 -2.72
N ASN A 246 -6.00 47.85 -3.93
CA ASN A 246 -6.47 47.31 -5.21
C ASN A 246 -6.17 45.79 -5.42
N GLN A 247 -5.55 45.13 -4.45
CA GLN A 247 -5.34 43.67 -4.44
C GLN A 247 -6.53 42.89 -3.85
N PHE A 248 -7.47 43.55 -3.17
CA PHE A 248 -8.63 42.90 -2.54
C PHE A 248 -9.61 42.27 -3.54
N ALA A 249 -9.64 42.74 -4.79
CA ALA A 249 -10.47 42.14 -5.85
C ALA A 249 -9.85 40.90 -6.51
N LYS A 250 -8.53 40.65 -6.30
CA LYS A 250 -7.83 39.49 -6.88
C LYS A 250 -7.68 38.31 -5.90
N ASP A 251 -7.82 38.56 -4.59
CA ASP A 251 -7.72 37.54 -3.54
C ASP A 251 -9.07 37.10 -2.94
N LEU A 252 -10.12 37.04 -3.78
CA LEU A 252 -11.41 36.40 -3.44
C LEU A 252 -11.30 34.85 -3.44
N GLY A 253 -10.22 34.33 -2.86
CA GLY A 253 -9.93 32.92 -2.65
C GLY A 253 -9.75 32.53 -1.18
N LEU A 254 -10.19 33.36 -0.22
CA LEU A 254 -9.99 33.10 1.22
C LEU A 254 -11.19 33.57 2.08
N LEU A 255 -12.33 32.89 1.89
CA LEU A 255 -13.55 33.02 2.70
C LEU A 255 -13.55 32.02 3.89
N SER A 256 -12.48 31.92 4.68
CA SER A 256 -12.38 30.88 5.74
C SER A 256 -12.46 31.38 7.18
N ARG A 257 -12.54 32.70 7.47
CA ARG A 257 -12.55 33.20 8.86
C ARG A 257 -13.91 33.57 9.45
N PRO A 258 -14.87 34.22 8.75
CA PRO A 258 -16.18 34.47 9.34
C PRO A 258 -17.05 33.20 9.39
N LEU A 259 -16.83 32.26 8.45
CA LEU A 259 -17.47 30.94 8.45
C LEU A 259 -17.03 30.06 9.63
N SER A 260 -15.78 30.23 10.08
CA SER A 260 -15.24 29.50 11.24
C SER A 260 -15.97 29.88 12.52
N TYR A 261 -16.32 31.15 12.75
CA TYR A 261 -16.99 31.56 13.99
C TYR A 261 -18.48 31.16 14.03
N VAL A 262 -19.13 31.12 12.87
CA VAL A 262 -20.50 30.62 12.72
C VAL A 262 -20.53 29.10 12.92
N ALA A 263 -19.56 28.39 12.35
CA ALA A 263 -19.36 26.97 12.60
C ALA A 263 -19.06 26.71 14.08
N THR A 264 -18.18 27.48 14.73
CA THR A 264 -17.89 27.37 16.16
C THR A 264 -19.13 27.62 17.03
N GLY A 265 -20.00 28.58 16.68
CA GLY A 265 -21.24 28.85 17.42
C GLY A 265 -22.26 27.71 17.33
N LEU A 266 -22.44 27.13 16.14
CA LEU A 266 -23.29 25.95 15.92
C LEU A 266 -22.67 24.68 16.54
N LEU A 267 -21.34 24.60 16.59
CA LEU A 267 -20.56 23.51 17.16
C LEU A 267 -20.56 23.56 18.70
N ILE A 268 -20.63 24.74 19.33
CA ILE A 268 -20.81 24.88 20.79
C ILE A 268 -22.23 24.47 21.23
N LEU A 269 -23.26 24.86 20.46
CA LEU A 269 -24.65 24.48 20.73
C LEU A 269 -24.91 22.98 20.50
N SER A 270 -24.23 22.36 19.54
CA SER A 270 -24.25 20.90 19.37
C SER A 270 -23.33 20.19 20.38
N LEU A 271 -22.20 20.78 20.79
CA LEU A 271 -21.32 20.28 21.86
C LEU A 271 -22.07 20.19 23.20
N ILE A 272 -22.91 21.14 23.59
CA ILE A 272 -23.63 21.07 24.88
C ILE A 272 -24.67 19.94 24.86
N GLY A 273 -25.31 19.67 23.71
CA GLY A 273 -26.27 18.57 23.56
C GLY A 273 -25.65 17.19 23.38
N TRP A 274 -24.40 17.09 22.91
CA TRP A 274 -23.74 15.81 22.60
C TRP A 274 -22.51 15.48 23.48
N ALA A 275 -21.93 16.43 24.23
CA ALA A 275 -20.67 16.21 24.96
C ALA A 275 -20.80 15.63 26.37
N SER A 276 -21.98 15.31 26.90
CA SER A 276 -22.05 14.72 28.25
C SER A 276 -21.78 13.21 28.28
N ALA A 277 -22.15 12.44 27.25
CA ALA A 277 -22.10 10.96 27.32
C ALA A 277 -20.87 10.30 26.63
N PRO A 278 -20.50 10.62 25.38
CA PRO A 278 -19.39 9.92 24.71
C PRO A 278 -18.01 10.45 25.14
N LEU A 279 -17.92 11.74 25.51
CA LEU A 279 -16.67 12.38 25.94
C LEU A 279 -16.27 11.94 27.35
N ALA A 280 -17.24 11.76 28.25
CA ALA A 280 -17.03 11.14 29.55
C ALA A 280 -16.55 9.69 29.40
N ASN A 281 -17.15 8.90 28.50
CA ASN A 281 -16.70 7.53 28.21
C ASN A 281 -15.27 7.47 27.66
N SER A 282 -14.89 8.34 26.71
CA SER A 282 -13.56 8.33 26.10
C SER A 282 -12.43 8.83 27.03
N LEU A 283 -12.71 9.86 27.86
CA LEU A 283 -11.74 10.37 28.83
C LEU A 283 -11.55 9.42 30.01
N THR A 284 -12.62 8.75 30.46
CA THR A 284 -12.54 7.73 31.52
C THR A 284 -11.79 6.49 31.01
N LEU A 285 -12.01 6.07 29.75
CA LEU A 285 -11.24 5.02 29.08
C LEU A 285 -9.76 5.37 28.92
N SER A 286 -9.43 6.61 28.56
CA SER A 286 -8.03 7.01 28.32
C SER A 286 -7.24 7.18 29.61
N VAL A 287 -7.84 7.76 30.65
CA VAL A 287 -7.21 7.93 31.97
C VAL A 287 -7.10 6.59 32.72
N ASN A 288 -8.08 5.69 32.57
CA ASN A 288 -7.99 4.35 33.15
C ASN A 288 -7.03 3.44 32.37
N ASN A 289 -6.95 3.52 31.04
CA ASN A 289 -5.93 2.79 30.27
C ASN A 289 -4.51 3.25 30.62
N LEU A 290 -4.29 4.54 30.88
CA LEU A 290 -2.97 5.05 31.29
C LEU A 290 -2.59 4.65 32.72
N ARG A 291 -3.55 4.67 33.67
CA ARG A 291 -3.31 4.20 35.05
C ARG A 291 -3.19 2.67 35.16
N ILE A 292 -3.85 1.91 34.27
CA ILE A 292 -3.82 0.44 34.32
C ILE A 292 -2.64 -0.14 33.54
N ASN A 293 -2.17 0.52 32.47
CA ASN A 293 -0.92 0.12 31.80
C ASN A 293 0.30 0.35 32.70
N SER A 294 0.32 1.40 33.53
CA SER A 294 1.40 1.58 34.51
C SER A 294 1.37 0.49 35.58
N VAL A 295 0.18 0.17 36.11
CA VAL A 295 0.01 -0.88 37.13
C VAL A 295 0.25 -2.30 36.58
N SER A 296 -0.06 -2.55 35.30
CA SER A 296 0.21 -3.84 34.62
C SER A 296 1.70 -4.05 34.37
N SER A 297 2.43 -2.98 34.01
CA SER A 297 3.88 -3.00 33.90
C SER A 297 4.52 -3.19 35.28
N ASP A 298 3.96 -2.59 36.33
CA ASP A 298 4.45 -2.77 37.70
C ASP A 298 4.22 -4.21 38.20
N VAL A 299 3.07 -4.84 37.89
CA VAL A 299 2.77 -6.23 38.31
C VAL A 299 3.59 -7.27 37.55
N ALA A 300 3.79 -7.11 36.23
CA ALA A 300 4.67 -7.98 35.45
C ALA A 300 6.13 -7.85 35.90
N ARG A 301 6.60 -6.61 36.15
CA ARG A 301 7.92 -6.33 36.70
C ARG A 301 8.09 -6.89 38.12
N ASP A 302 7.07 -6.79 38.97
CA ASP A 302 7.11 -7.34 40.34
C ASP A 302 7.06 -8.86 40.34
N LEU A 303 6.40 -9.49 39.36
CA LEU A 303 6.38 -10.94 39.16
C LEU A 303 7.72 -11.44 38.63
N ASP A 304 8.34 -10.76 37.67
CA ASP A 304 9.69 -11.06 37.16
C ASP A 304 10.78 -10.79 38.21
N LEU A 305 10.65 -9.74 39.02
CA LEU A 305 11.52 -9.49 40.18
C LEU A 305 11.31 -10.54 41.26
N ALA A 306 10.09 -11.03 41.46
CA ALA A 306 9.82 -12.12 42.37
C ALA A 306 10.40 -13.44 41.85
N ILE A 307 10.29 -13.73 40.54
CA ILE A 307 10.81 -14.94 39.90
C ILE A 307 12.34 -14.92 39.82
N SER A 308 12.97 -13.78 39.54
CA SER A 308 14.43 -13.67 39.49
C SER A 308 15.11 -13.75 40.86
N ARG A 309 14.39 -13.39 41.95
CA ARG A 309 14.88 -13.56 43.33
C ARG A 309 14.73 -14.99 43.87
N ILE A 310 14.09 -15.90 43.12
CA ILE A 310 13.88 -17.30 43.52
C ILE A 310 15.19 -18.12 43.48
N ASP A 311 16.23 -17.65 42.79
CA ASP A 311 17.55 -18.32 42.74
C ASP A 311 18.46 -18.02 43.96
N GLU A 312 18.04 -17.14 44.88
CA GLU A 312 18.74 -16.93 46.14
C GLU A 312 18.19 -17.86 47.25
N LYS A 313 19.11 -18.70 47.79
CA LYS A 313 18.84 -19.80 48.73
C LYS A 313 17.84 -19.46 49.86
N PRO A 314 16.80 -20.27 50.10
CA PRO A 314 15.86 -20.04 51.19
C PRO A 314 16.44 -20.41 52.55
N ALA A 315 16.15 -19.59 53.56
CA ALA A 315 16.35 -19.91 54.97
C ALA A 315 15.23 -20.86 55.47
N GLU A 316 15.63 -21.93 56.16
CA GLU A 316 14.71 -22.87 56.80
C GLU A 316 13.90 -22.21 57.90
N ASN A 317 12.56 -22.35 57.88
CA ASN A 317 11.77 -22.33 59.10
C ASN A 317 10.45 -23.13 59.01
N LYS A 318 10.05 -23.61 60.18
CA LYS A 318 9.19 -24.78 60.45
C LYS A 318 7.67 -24.56 60.30
N ASN A 319 7.06 -25.58 59.68
CA ASN A 319 5.72 -26.18 59.83
C ASN A 319 4.65 -25.46 60.66
N ASP A 320 3.64 -24.93 59.94
CA ASP A 320 2.26 -24.85 60.42
C ASP A 320 1.33 -25.51 59.38
N THR A 321 0.72 -26.64 59.73
CA THR A 321 -0.03 -27.52 58.81
C THR A 321 -1.50 -27.10 58.61
N THR A 322 -2.00 -26.15 59.40
CA THR A 322 -3.42 -25.76 59.35
C THR A 322 -3.72 -24.76 58.23
N GLU A 323 -2.72 -24.02 57.78
CA GLU A 323 -2.81 -23.07 56.66
C GLU A 323 -2.84 -23.78 55.29
N SER A 324 -2.15 -24.92 55.14
CA SER A 324 -1.99 -25.64 53.87
C SER A 324 -3.31 -26.07 53.18
N ILE A 325 -4.37 -26.35 53.94
CA ILE A 325 -5.64 -26.86 53.38
C ILE A 325 -6.48 -25.71 52.80
N LYS A 326 -6.42 -24.52 53.40
CA LYS A 326 -7.16 -23.35 52.93
C LYS A 326 -6.66 -22.91 51.55
N TYR A 327 -5.34 -22.92 51.37
CA TYR A 327 -4.73 -22.47 50.13
C TYR A 327 -4.84 -23.46 48.96
N ALA A 328 -4.93 -24.77 49.21
CA ALA A 328 -5.10 -25.76 48.15
C ALA A 328 -6.44 -25.57 47.38
N ASN A 329 -7.49 -25.18 48.10
CA ASN A 329 -8.78 -24.84 47.49
C ASN A 329 -8.73 -23.51 46.72
N GLU A 330 -8.03 -22.49 47.24
CA GLU A 330 -7.85 -21.21 46.55
C GLU A 330 -7.04 -21.37 45.25
N ILE A 331 -6.00 -22.21 45.25
CA ILE A 331 -5.19 -22.53 44.07
C ILE A 331 -6.02 -23.22 42.98
N SER A 332 -6.80 -24.25 43.33
CA SER A 332 -7.63 -24.98 42.36
C SER A 332 -8.73 -24.11 41.76
N GLN A 333 -9.33 -23.20 42.55
CA GLN A 333 -10.34 -22.28 42.03
C GLN A 333 -9.75 -21.29 41.04
N ILE A 334 -8.57 -20.74 41.32
CA ILE A 334 -7.91 -19.76 40.45
C ILE A 334 -7.40 -20.43 39.16
N SER A 335 -6.79 -21.61 39.27
CA SER A 335 -6.31 -22.35 38.10
C SER A 335 -7.46 -22.76 37.17
N ARG A 336 -8.62 -23.14 37.72
CA ARG A 336 -9.82 -23.49 36.93
C ARG A 336 -10.38 -22.29 36.18
N VAL A 337 -10.43 -21.12 36.81
CA VAL A 337 -10.93 -19.88 36.18
C VAL A 337 -10.02 -19.45 35.04
N LEU A 338 -8.70 -19.52 35.24
CA LEU A 338 -7.71 -19.19 34.21
C LEU A 338 -7.75 -20.16 33.03
N ALA A 339 -7.85 -21.47 33.31
CA ALA A 339 -7.96 -22.52 32.30
C ALA A 339 -9.22 -22.39 31.44
N ARG A 340 -10.38 -22.14 32.06
CA ARG A 340 -11.66 -22.01 31.35
C ARG A 340 -11.70 -20.80 30.43
N GLU A 341 -11.11 -19.69 30.87
CA GLU A 341 -11.07 -18.46 30.10
C GLU A 341 -10.10 -18.57 28.91
N ALA A 342 -8.95 -19.21 29.10
CA ALA A 342 -8.00 -19.48 28.02
C ALA A 342 -8.63 -20.34 26.89
N VAL A 343 -9.39 -21.39 27.26
CA VAL A 343 -10.08 -22.25 26.27
C VAL A 343 -11.21 -21.50 25.55
N ASN A 344 -12.01 -20.71 26.27
CA ASN A 344 -13.09 -19.92 25.65
C ASN A 344 -12.56 -18.88 24.65
N GLN A 345 -11.39 -18.29 24.90
CA GLN A 345 -10.78 -17.32 24.01
C GLN A 345 -10.23 -17.94 22.74
N LEU A 346 -9.64 -19.14 22.83
CA LEU A 346 -9.17 -19.92 21.68
C LEU A 346 -10.33 -20.24 20.71
N ILE A 347 -11.50 -20.62 21.25
CA ILE A 347 -12.71 -20.89 20.47
C ILE A 347 -13.26 -19.62 19.80
N GLN A 348 -13.23 -18.46 20.48
CA GLN A 348 -13.76 -17.20 19.94
C GLN A 348 -12.85 -16.51 18.91
N THR A 349 -11.54 -16.80 18.89
CA THR A 349 -10.62 -16.22 17.90
C THR A 349 -10.75 -16.80 16.50
N GLN A 350 -11.27 -18.02 16.34
CA GLN A 350 -11.54 -18.61 15.02
C GLN A 350 -12.77 -17.97 14.34
N SER A 351 -13.85 -17.70 15.08
CA SER A 351 -15.15 -17.42 14.44
C SER A 351 -15.34 -16.03 13.81
N LEU A 352 -14.48 -15.03 14.09
CA LEU A 352 -14.76 -13.62 13.75
C LEU A 352 -13.85 -13.01 12.66
N GLY A 353 -12.89 -13.77 12.11
CA GLY A 353 -11.94 -13.26 11.10
C GLY A 353 -11.76 -14.12 9.84
N GLU A 354 -12.43 -15.26 9.75
CA GLU A 354 -12.03 -16.34 8.83
C GLU A 354 -12.32 -16.06 7.35
N ALA A 355 -13.53 -15.66 6.96
CA ALA A 355 -13.94 -15.76 5.55
C ALA A 355 -13.04 -15.01 4.54
N LYS A 356 -12.60 -13.78 4.84
CA LYS A 356 -11.82 -12.96 3.88
C LYS A 356 -10.30 -13.12 4.00
N ARG A 357 -9.79 -13.58 5.14
CA ARG A 357 -8.35 -13.86 5.35
C ARG A 357 -7.95 -15.25 4.88
N THR A 358 -8.85 -16.25 5.01
CA THR A 358 -8.59 -17.62 4.55
C THR A 358 -8.44 -17.71 3.03
N GLN A 359 -9.19 -16.92 2.27
CA GLN A 359 -9.11 -16.98 0.81
C GLN A 359 -7.79 -16.39 0.28
N THR A 360 -7.33 -15.25 0.83
CA THR A 360 -6.04 -14.66 0.44
C THR A 360 -4.89 -15.62 0.78
N THR A 361 -4.90 -16.22 1.96
CA THR A 361 -3.88 -17.19 2.39
C THR A 361 -3.90 -18.47 1.54
N ALA A 362 -5.08 -18.99 1.20
CA ALA A 362 -5.20 -20.13 0.28
C ALA A 362 -4.68 -19.79 -1.13
N SER A 363 -5.00 -18.60 -1.66
CA SER A 363 -4.52 -18.17 -2.97
C SER A 363 -3.00 -18.05 -3.02
N GLU A 364 -2.37 -17.42 -2.01
CA GLU A 364 -0.93 -17.26 -1.94
C GLU A 364 -0.20 -18.60 -1.77
N PHE A 365 -0.77 -19.52 -0.98
CA PHE A 365 -0.25 -20.89 -0.89
C PHE A 365 -0.29 -21.61 -2.24
N VAL A 366 -1.44 -21.58 -2.92
CA VAL A 366 -1.59 -22.25 -4.23
C VAL A 366 -0.66 -21.60 -5.26
N ARG A 367 -0.49 -20.28 -5.24
CA ARG A 367 0.49 -19.57 -6.08
C ARG A 367 1.89 -20.10 -5.84
N ALA A 368 2.37 -20.06 -4.61
CA ALA A 368 3.71 -20.52 -4.23
C ALA A 368 3.96 -21.99 -4.62
N ALA A 369 2.96 -22.85 -4.42
CA ALA A 369 3.01 -24.26 -4.81
C ALA A 369 3.11 -24.44 -6.34
N ILE A 370 2.42 -23.61 -7.13
CA ILE A 370 2.46 -23.66 -8.60
C ILE A 370 3.79 -23.15 -9.14
N VAL A 371 4.33 -22.07 -8.57
CA VAL A 371 5.62 -21.50 -9.00
C VAL A 371 6.84 -22.22 -8.40
N ASN A 372 6.62 -23.31 -7.65
CA ASN A 372 7.66 -24.10 -6.96
C ASN A 372 8.59 -23.23 -6.10
N GLN A 373 8.05 -22.19 -5.45
CA GLN A 373 8.80 -21.46 -4.45
C GLN A 373 9.04 -22.39 -3.26
N SER A 374 10.27 -22.42 -2.75
CA SER A 374 10.60 -23.22 -1.58
C SER A 374 10.45 -22.37 -0.34
N TYR A 375 9.77 -22.89 0.67
CA TYR A 375 9.80 -22.30 2.01
C TYR A 375 11.07 -22.76 2.72
N SER A 376 12.02 -21.86 2.94
CA SER A 376 13.15 -22.09 3.85
C SER A 376 12.74 -21.62 5.24
N SER A 377 12.67 -22.57 6.18
CA SER A 377 12.40 -22.33 7.60
C SER A 377 13.65 -21.90 8.38
N ASP A 378 14.78 -21.63 7.71
CA ASP A 378 16.09 -21.51 8.37
C ASP A 378 16.31 -20.20 9.13
N ASN A 379 15.38 -19.25 9.02
CA ASN A 379 15.34 -18.10 9.93
C ASN A 379 14.61 -18.52 11.21
N LEU A 380 15.38 -18.80 12.28
CA LEU A 380 14.97 -19.01 13.68
C LEU A 380 13.49 -18.71 13.96
N VAL A 381 12.62 -19.66 13.63
CA VAL A 381 11.22 -19.63 14.02
C VAL A 381 11.20 -19.65 15.54
N SER A 382 10.70 -18.58 16.16
CA SER A 382 10.62 -18.52 17.62
C SER A 382 9.83 -19.72 18.13
N SER A 383 10.24 -20.28 19.27
CA SER A 383 9.54 -21.39 19.93
C SER A 383 8.04 -21.12 20.08
N SER A 384 7.65 -19.85 20.24
CA SER A 384 6.26 -19.40 20.32
C SER A 384 5.45 -19.58 19.03
N GLN A 385 6.05 -19.42 17.85
CA GLN A 385 5.36 -19.68 16.58
C GLN A 385 5.10 -21.17 16.36
N ARG A 386 6.02 -22.03 16.82
CA ARG A 386 5.89 -23.49 16.73
C ARG A 386 4.79 -24.02 17.68
N VAL A 387 4.66 -23.44 18.87
CA VAL A 387 3.59 -23.76 19.83
C VAL A 387 2.21 -23.31 19.32
N ARG A 388 2.12 -22.11 18.73
CA ARG A 388 0.86 -21.62 18.11
C ARG A 388 0.39 -22.54 16.98
N ALA A 389 1.32 -23.06 16.16
CA ALA A 389 0.97 -24.00 15.11
C ALA A 389 0.45 -25.34 15.68
N ASN A 390 1.09 -25.89 16.71
CA ASN A 390 0.64 -27.15 17.31
C ASN A 390 -0.72 -27.04 18.02
N VAL A 391 -0.98 -25.93 18.71
CA VAL A 391 -2.28 -25.69 19.39
C VAL A 391 -3.40 -25.46 18.38
N ALA A 392 -3.16 -24.67 17.34
CA ALA A 392 -4.13 -24.47 16.26
C ALA A 392 -4.45 -25.79 15.53
N GLN A 393 -3.44 -26.65 15.32
CA GLN A 393 -3.63 -27.95 14.71
C GLN A 393 -4.55 -28.86 15.54
N GLN A 394 -4.35 -28.94 16.85
CA GLN A 394 -5.19 -29.75 17.75
C GLN A 394 -6.64 -29.25 17.82
N ILE A 395 -6.85 -27.94 17.81
CA ILE A 395 -8.20 -27.34 17.82
C ILE A 395 -8.94 -27.63 16.50
N THR A 396 -8.22 -27.63 15.37
CA THR A 396 -8.81 -27.91 14.06
C THR A 396 -9.16 -29.40 13.87
N GLU A 397 -8.59 -30.28 14.70
CA GLU A 397 -8.89 -31.73 14.71
C GLU A 397 -10.05 -32.10 15.65
N LEU A 398 -10.38 -31.24 16.62
CA LEU A 398 -11.45 -31.47 17.59
C LEU A 398 -12.75 -30.82 17.12
N GLY A 399 -13.60 -31.61 16.45
CA GLY A 399 -14.99 -31.22 16.18
C GLY A 399 -15.73 -30.98 17.51
N SER A 400 -16.04 -29.72 17.77
CA SER A 400 -16.56 -29.15 19.02
C SER A 400 -17.63 -30.01 19.73
N SER A 401 -17.22 -30.84 20.69
CA SER A 401 -18.12 -31.41 21.69
C SER A 401 -17.84 -30.80 23.06
N GLU A 402 -18.89 -30.41 23.79
CA GLU A 402 -18.83 -29.72 25.08
C GLU A 402 -18.02 -30.49 26.14
N ARG A 403 -17.97 -31.83 26.03
CA ARG A 403 -17.12 -32.70 26.87
C ARG A 403 -15.62 -32.47 26.64
N GLN A 404 -15.18 -32.35 25.39
CA GLN A 404 -13.75 -32.18 25.07
C GLN A 404 -13.22 -30.80 25.47
N VAL A 405 -14.08 -29.78 25.46
CA VAL A 405 -13.78 -28.46 26.02
C VAL A 405 -13.57 -28.56 27.54
N SER A 406 -14.41 -29.33 28.24
CA SER A 406 -14.25 -29.58 29.68
C SER A 406 -12.95 -30.33 29.99
N ASP A 407 -12.61 -31.36 29.21
CA ASP A 407 -11.38 -32.14 29.40
C ASP A 407 -10.12 -31.27 29.21
N LEU A 408 -10.14 -30.37 28.21
CA LEU A 408 -9.04 -29.43 27.97
C LEU A 408 -8.88 -28.41 29.12
N VAL A 409 -10.00 -27.96 29.70
CA VAL A 409 -10.00 -27.08 30.88
C VAL A 409 -9.44 -27.79 32.10
N GLU A 410 -9.75 -29.06 32.34
CA GLU A 410 -9.17 -29.84 33.44
C GLU A 410 -7.66 -30.03 33.30
N VAL A 411 -7.17 -30.28 32.08
CA VAL A 411 -5.72 -30.42 31.81
C VAL A 411 -4.98 -29.11 32.08
N LEU A 412 -5.50 -28.00 31.57
CA LEU A 412 -4.92 -26.67 31.81
C LEU A 412 -5.01 -26.29 33.30
N GLU A 413 -6.11 -26.60 33.98
CA GLU A 413 -6.27 -26.37 35.42
C GLU A 413 -5.20 -27.10 36.21
N HIS A 414 -4.89 -28.36 35.84
CA HIS A 414 -3.90 -29.17 36.53
C HIS A 414 -2.48 -28.61 36.40
N GLU A 415 -2.09 -28.11 35.22
CA GLU A 415 -0.77 -27.49 35.02
C GLU A 415 -0.65 -26.18 35.79
N ILE A 416 -1.63 -25.29 35.65
CA ILE A 416 -1.63 -23.97 36.28
C ILE A 416 -1.62 -24.11 37.81
N SER A 417 -2.37 -25.08 38.35
CA SER A 417 -2.41 -25.41 39.78
C SER A 417 -1.01 -25.69 40.37
N ASN A 418 -0.16 -26.40 39.64
CA ASN A 418 1.16 -26.75 40.13
C ASN A 418 2.09 -25.54 40.26
N ASP A 419 2.05 -24.62 39.31
CA ASP A 419 2.92 -23.44 39.32
C ASP A 419 2.43 -22.39 40.31
N ILE A 420 1.11 -22.18 40.39
CA ILE A 420 0.49 -21.35 41.43
C ILE A 420 0.82 -21.91 42.84
N GLY A 421 0.79 -23.24 43.01
CA GLY A 421 1.16 -23.90 44.26
C GLY A 421 2.65 -23.78 44.64
N LYS A 422 3.55 -23.53 43.68
CA LYS A 422 4.96 -23.20 43.96
C LYS A 422 5.10 -21.76 44.43
N VAL A 423 4.38 -20.82 43.81
CA VAL A 423 4.36 -19.40 44.20
C VAL A 423 3.84 -19.25 45.62
N GLN A 424 2.74 -19.93 45.95
CA GLN A 424 2.13 -19.91 47.28
C GLN A 424 3.05 -20.45 48.39
N ARG A 425 3.75 -21.57 48.13
CA ARG A 425 4.66 -22.19 49.13
C ARG A 425 5.91 -21.36 49.40
N ARG A 426 6.39 -20.58 48.42
CA ARG A 426 7.63 -19.81 48.55
C ARG A 426 7.41 -18.40 49.08
N ASN A 427 6.26 -17.77 48.78
CA ASN A 427 5.98 -16.41 49.21
C ASN A 427 4.47 -16.20 49.47
N PRO A 428 3.95 -16.71 50.60
CA PRO A 428 2.50 -16.76 50.86
C PRO A 428 1.86 -15.36 50.96
N SER A 429 2.61 -14.32 51.36
CA SER A 429 2.10 -12.94 51.36
C SER A 429 1.92 -12.40 49.94
N TYR A 430 2.84 -12.69 49.02
CA TYR A 430 2.72 -12.29 47.62
C TYR A 430 1.61 -13.06 46.91
N PHE A 431 1.47 -14.36 47.21
CA PHE A 431 0.34 -15.14 46.73
C PHE A 431 -0.99 -14.60 47.27
N SER A 432 -1.08 -14.30 48.56
CA SER A 432 -2.24 -13.62 49.13
C SER A 432 -2.49 -12.27 48.48
N GLU A 433 -1.47 -11.49 48.13
CA GLU A 433 -1.61 -10.23 47.41
C GLU A 433 -2.08 -10.43 45.97
N LEU A 434 -1.60 -11.47 45.27
CA LEU A 434 -2.03 -11.87 43.94
C LEU A 434 -3.48 -12.35 43.95
N VAL A 435 -3.84 -13.22 44.91
CA VAL A 435 -5.21 -13.70 45.16
C VAL A 435 -6.10 -12.52 45.49
N ASN A 436 -5.71 -11.64 46.41
CA ASN A 436 -6.48 -10.44 46.75
C ASN A 436 -6.57 -9.45 45.58
N LYS A 437 -5.57 -9.35 44.70
CA LYS A 437 -5.63 -8.51 43.48
C LYS A 437 -6.54 -9.11 42.42
N VAL A 438 -6.50 -10.43 42.23
CA VAL A 438 -7.37 -11.19 41.33
C VAL A 438 -8.81 -11.15 41.87
N GLU A 439 -9.02 -11.53 43.12
CA GLU A 439 -10.32 -11.44 43.81
C GLU A 439 -10.81 -10.00 43.91
N ALA A 440 -10.01 -8.98 44.25
CA ALA A 440 -10.47 -7.59 44.24
C ALA A 440 -10.83 -7.11 42.83
N ARG A 441 -10.20 -7.64 41.77
CA ARG A 441 -10.55 -7.34 40.38
C ARG A 441 -11.87 -7.98 39.96
N TYR A 442 -12.17 -9.18 40.45
CA TYR A 442 -13.38 -9.93 40.09
C TYR A 442 -14.57 -9.72 41.07
N ALA A 443 -14.31 -9.47 42.35
CA ALA A 443 -15.28 -9.15 43.41
C ALA A 443 -15.74 -7.68 43.40
N ASN A 444 -14.91 -6.71 42.96
CA ASN A 444 -15.33 -5.30 42.81
C ASN A 444 -16.06 -4.97 41.51
N SER A 445 -16.32 -5.97 40.64
CA SER A 445 -17.12 -5.78 39.43
C SER A 445 -18.59 -5.39 39.73
N VAL A 446 -19.03 -5.53 40.99
CA VAL A 446 -20.40 -5.19 41.42
C VAL A 446 -20.47 -3.90 42.27
N ASN A 447 -19.47 -3.59 43.11
CA ASN A 447 -19.56 -2.45 44.06
C ASN A 447 -19.04 -1.10 43.53
N ALA A 448 -18.25 -1.08 42.45
CA ALA A 448 -17.89 0.18 41.77
C ALA A 448 -19.10 0.85 41.10
N ILE A 449 -20.13 0.05 40.76
CA ILE A 449 -21.39 0.48 40.16
C ILE A 449 -22.26 1.25 41.19
N ASP A 450 -22.28 0.82 42.46
CA ASP A 450 -23.05 1.48 43.52
C ASP A 450 -22.40 2.78 44.02
N ALA A 451 -21.07 2.85 44.04
CA ALA A 451 -20.34 4.08 44.38
C ALA A 451 -20.49 5.14 43.28
N GLN A 452 -20.50 4.75 42.00
CA GLN A 452 -20.74 5.65 40.88
C GLN A 452 -22.23 6.03 40.75
N SER A 453 -23.16 5.12 41.03
CA SER A 453 -24.59 5.41 41.10
C SER A 453 -24.91 6.43 42.20
N ASN A 454 -24.29 6.33 43.37
CA ASN A 454 -24.45 7.31 44.47
C ASN A 454 -23.83 8.68 44.16
N LEU A 455 -22.70 8.73 43.46
CA LEU A 455 -22.07 9.99 43.05
C LEU A 455 -22.90 10.69 41.96
N ILE A 456 -23.40 9.94 40.98
CA ILE A 456 -24.24 10.47 39.89
C ILE A 456 -25.62 10.85 40.41
N SER A 457 -26.21 10.06 41.32
CA SER A 457 -27.43 10.41 42.04
C SER A 457 -27.29 11.74 42.80
N ARG A 458 -26.18 11.97 43.50
CA ARG A 458 -25.90 13.26 44.19
C ARG A 458 -25.68 14.43 43.23
N VAL A 459 -24.98 14.21 42.12
CA VAL A 459 -24.71 15.26 41.11
C VAL A 459 -25.97 15.61 40.33
N VAL A 460 -26.80 14.62 39.98
CA VAL A 460 -28.11 14.82 39.33
C VAL A 460 -29.09 15.45 40.32
N SER A 461 -29.13 14.98 41.56
CA SER A 461 -29.93 15.59 42.64
C SER A 461 -29.54 17.06 42.88
N GLN A 462 -28.25 17.41 42.89
CA GLN A 462 -27.80 18.80 43.04
C GLN A 462 -28.03 19.65 41.77
N ALA A 463 -27.95 19.07 40.58
CA ALA A 463 -28.16 19.79 39.32
C ALA A 463 -29.65 20.04 39.02
N PHE A 464 -30.54 19.19 39.52
CA PHE A 464 -31.99 19.28 39.29
C PHE A 464 -32.80 19.65 40.55
N SER A 465 -32.14 19.87 41.70
CA SER A 465 -32.77 20.35 42.95
C SER A 465 -33.63 21.62 42.83
N PRO A 466 -33.43 22.53 41.84
CA PRO A 466 -34.30 23.70 41.69
C PRO A 466 -35.60 23.43 40.94
N ILE A 467 -35.79 22.25 40.34
CA ILE A 467 -36.94 21.95 39.48
C ILE A 467 -37.88 21.00 40.20
N ASP A 468 -38.85 21.59 40.90
CA ASP A 468 -39.87 20.87 41.67
C ASP A 468 -41.04 20.45 40.77
N VAL A 469 -40.86 19.37 39.99
CA VAL A 469 -41.97 18.70 39.28
C VAL A 469 -41.66 17.19 39.13
N ASP A 470 -42.68 16.35 39.36
CA ASP A 470 -42.68 14.87 39.33
C ASP A 470 -42.07 14.19 38.08
N ALA A 471 -41.75 14.93 37.01
CA ALA A 471 -41.13 14.42 35.79
C ALA A 471 -39.66 13.97 35.96
N ALA A 472 -38.94 14.46 36.98
CA ALA A 472 -37.56 14.07 37.23
C ALA A 472 -37.43 12.59 37.62
N ASN A 473 -38.41 12.04 38.36
CA ASN A 473 -38.38 10.65 38.80
C ASN A 473 -38.51 9.65 37.65
N GLU A 474 -39.29 9.95 36.62
CA GLU A 474 -39.47 9.05 35.48
C GLU A 474 -38.26 9.08 34.54
N ILE A 475 -37.62 10.25 34.38
CA ILE A 475 -36.37 10.41 33.62
C ILE A 475 -35.20 9.70 34.33
N ILE A 476 -35.13 9.78 35.66
CA ILE A 476 -34.12 9.06 36.46
C ILE A 476 -34.32 7.54 36.33
N LYS A 477 -35.58 7.08 36.30
CA LYS A 477 -35.92 5.64 36.18
C LYS A 477 -35.61 5.07 34.80
N GLN A 478 -35.86 5.83 33.73
CA GLN A 478 -35.53 5.42 32.36
C GLN A 478 -34.03 5.56 32.06
N GLY A 479 -33.38 6.62 32.55
CA GLY A 479 -31.94 6.80 32.46
C GLY A 479 -31.17 5.69 33.18
N GLY A 480 -31.63 5.28 34.36
CA GLY A 480 -31.03 4.16 35.12
C GLY A 480 -31.11 2.82 34.40
N LYS A 481 -32.15 2.56 33.60
CA LYS A 481 -32.33 1.30 32.87
C LYS A 481 -31.42 1.22 31.62
N VAL A 482 -31.33 2.32 30.86
CA VAL A 482 -30.49 2.41 29.65
C VAL A 482 -29.00 2.37 30.01
N LEU A 483 -28.60 3.01 31.11
CA LEU A 483 -27.21 2.97 31.59
C LEU A 483 -26.80 1.59 32.13
N LYS A 484 -27.74 0.85 32.73
CA LYS A 484 -27.48 -0.51 33.21
C LYS A 484 -27.25 -1.47 32.05
N ASP A 485 -28.10 -1.42 31.02
CA ASP A 485 -28.02 -2.35 29.87
C ASP A 485 -26.81 -2.04 28.95
N VAL A 486 -26.47 -0.76 28.73
CA VAL A 486 -25.34 -0.36 27.88
C VAL A 486 -23.99 -0.45 28.60
N GLY A 487 -23.98 -0.20 29.92
CA GLY A 487 -22.79 -0.34 30.77
C GLY A 487 -22.39 -1.81 30.94
N GLU A 488 -23.36 -2.71 31.13
CA GLU A 488 -23.11 -4.14 31.30
C GLU A 488 -22.47 -4.76 30.05
N GLU A 489 -22.93 -4.41 28.85
CA GLU A 489 -22.41 -4.99 27.60
C GLU A 489 -21.02 -4.44 27.20
N SER A 490 -20.77 -3.16 27.49
CA SER A 490 -19.48 -2.50 27.18
C SER A 490 -18.37 -2.93 28.13
N VAL A 491 -18.69 -3.12 29.42
CA VAL A 491 -17.75 -3.65 30.43
C VAL A 491 -17.47 -5.13 30.18
N LYS A 492 -18.46 -5.94 29.75
CA LYS A 492 -18.25 -7.33 29.29
C LYS A 492 -17.28 -7.42 28.13
N LYS A 493 -17.43 -6.58 27.08
CA LYS A 493 -16.54 -6.59 25.90
C LYS A 493 -15.12 -6.12 26.22
N TRP A 494 -14.97 -5.14 27.10
CA TRP A 494 -13.66 -4.66 27.55
C TRP A 494 -12.95 -5.66 28.48
N ALA A 495 -13.67 -6.22 29.46
CA ALA A 495 -13.12 -7.24 30.37
C ALA A 495 -12.67 -8.50 29.61
N ASN A 496 -13.45 -8.95 28.60
CA ASN A 496 -13.07 -10.07 27.73
C ASN A 496 -11.85 -9.76 26.84
N SER A 497 -11.74 -8.56 26.27
CA SER A 497 -10.60 -8.21 25.40
C SER A 497 -9.29 -7.97 26.17
N TYR A 498 -9.39 -7.56 27.43
CA TYR A 498 -8.24 -7.30 28.31
C TYR A 498 -7.74 -8.59 29.00
N ALA A 499 -8.65 -9.43 29.52
CA ALA A 499 -8.30 -10.76 30.03
C ALA A 499 -7.60 -11.62 28.96
N LYS A 500 -7.93 -11.36 27.69
CA LYS A 500 -7.39 -12.02 26.49
C LYS A 500 -5.94 -11.71 26.13
N ALA A 501 -5.38 -10.59 26.55
CA ALA A 501 -3.98 -10.28 26.27
C ALA A 501 -3.08 -10.73 27.44
N VAL A 502 -3.53 -10.46 28.67
CA VAL A 502 -2.71 -10.62 29.89
C VAL A 502 -2.53 -12.09 30.29
N VAL A 503 -3.56 -12.94 30.13
CA VAL A 503 -3.48 -14.37 30.48
C VAL A 503 -2.72 -15.18 29.41
N THR A 504 -2.79 -14.75 28.15
CA THR A 504 -2.14 -15.39 27.00
C THR A 504 -0.62 -15.22 26.99
N ASP A 505 -0.12 -14.09 27.49
CA ASP A 505 1.34 -13.86 27.57
C ASP A 505 1.94 -14.44 28.86
N ALA A 506 1.22 -14.44 29.98
CA ALA A 506 1.74 -14.92 31.28
C ALA A 506 1.73 -16.45 31.46
N LEU A 507 0.80 -17.19 30.84
CA LEU A 507 0.71 -18.65 30.98
C LEU A 507 1.63 -19.43 30.03
N PHE A 508 2.02 -18.85 28.89
CA PHE A 508 2.77 -19.57 27.86
C PHE A 508 4.29 -19.54 28.05
N GLU A 509 4.83 -18.69 28.91
CA GLU A 509 6.25 -18.72 29.30
C GLU A 509 6.60 -19.88 30.26
N GLN A 510 5.63 -20.51 30.94
CA GLN A 510 5.90 -21.54 31.96
C GLN A 510 5.66 -23.01 31.53
N SER A 511 5.10 -23.28 30.36
CA SER A 511 4.82 -24.67 29.94
C SER A 511 6.06 -25.36 29.33
N HIS A 512 6.68 -26.26 30.11
CA HIS A 512 7.90 -27.00 29.74
C HIS A 512 7.69 -28.03 28.62
N ALA A 513 8.72 -28.22 27.78
CA ALA A 513 8.80 -29.13 26.63
C ALA A 513 8.50 -30.63 26.91
N SER A 514 8.45 -31.07 28.17
CA SER A 514 8.21 -32.48 28.55
C SER A 514 6.76 -32.95 28.40
N VAL A 515 5.81 -32.03 28.22
CA VAL A 515 4.37 -32.33 28.05
C VAL A 515 4.08 -32.88 26.64
N VAL A 516 4.81 -32.36 25.65
CA VAL A 516 4.67 -32.70 24.23
C VAL A 516 5.14 -34.13 23.93
N GLU A 517 6.13 -34.63 24.66
CA GLU A 517 6.70 -35.97 24.45
C GLU A 517 5.75 -37.11 24.91
N LYS A 518 4.90 -36.84 25.92
CA LYS A 518 3.94 -37.84 26.43
C LYS A 518 2.64 -37.90 25.61
N LEU A 519 2.23 -36.80 24.97
CA LEU A 519 1.01 -36.74 24.14
C LEU A 519 1.18 -37.44 22.79
N ASN A 520 2.40 -37.44 22.24
CA ASN A 520 2.71 -38.04 20.94
C ASN A 520 2.68 -39.59 20.92
N LYS A 521 2.57 -40.23 22.10
CA LYS A 521 2.61 -41.69 22.23
C LYS A 521 1.25 -42.40 22.10
N ASN A 522 0.12 -41.71 22.24
CA ASN A 522 -1.15 -42.39 22.55
C ASN A 522 -2.31 -42.25 21.54
N PHE A 523 -2.23 -41.48 20.45
CA PHE A 523 -3.36 -41.37 19.51
C PHE A 523 -2.94 -41.41 18.04
N ARG A 524 -3.56 -42.33 17.28
CA ARG A 524 -3.55 -42.41 15.81
C ARG A 524 -4.99 -42.58 15.33
N PHE A 525 -5.43 -41.81 14.33
CA PHE A 525 -6.20 -42.25 13.15
C PHE A 525 -6.50 -41.06 12.20
N HIS A 526 -6.87 -41.39 10.95
CA HIS A 526 -6.53 -40.69 9.71
C HIS A 526 -7.41 -39.49 9.29
N THR A 527 -6.78 -38.32 9.20
CA THR A 527 -6.67 -37.54 7.95
C THR A 527 -5.16 -37.31 7.74
N SER A 528 -4.62 -37.18 6.52
CA SER A 528 -3.16 -37.15 6.36
C SER A 528 -2.57 -35.94 7.08
N GLU A 529 -1.95 -36.21 8.23
CA GLU A 529 -1.25 -35.27 9.12
C GLU A 529 -0.41 -34.25 8.34
N GLN A 530 0.25 -34.71 7.28
CA GLN A 530 1.04 -33.88 6.38
C GLN A 530 0.29 -32.67 5.79
N THR A 531 -1.01 -32.77 5.51
CA THR A 531 -1.77 -31.66 4.91
C THR A 531 -2.14 -30.61 5.95
N LYS A 532 -2.45 -31.05 7.18
CA LYS A 532 -2.80 -30.15 8.29
C LYS A 532 -1.54 -29.50 8.84
N GLN A 533 -0.49 -30.27 9.17
CA GLN A 533 0.83 -29.74 9.54
C GLN A 533 1.38 -28.77 8.49
N LEU A 534 1.19 -29.04 7.21
CA LEU A 534 1.62 -28.11 6.15
C LEU A 534 0.86 -26.78 6.25
N PHE A 535 -0.48 -26.79 6.33
CA PHE A 535 -1.26 -25.55 6.47
C PHE A 535 -0.93 -24.76 7.73
N THR A 536 -0.62 -25.44 8.85
CA THR A 536 -0.28 -24.77 10.11
C THR A 536 1.18 -24.28 10.18
N ASN A 537 2.10 -24.97 9.52
CA ASN A 537 3.46 -24.47 9.29
C ASN A 537 3.49 -23.29 8.30
N LEU A 538 2.50 -23.19 7.42
CA LEU A 538 2.37 -22.13 6.42
C LEU A 538 1.64 -20.89 6.93
N SER A 539 0.70 -21.02 7.87
CA SER A 539 0.10 -19.85 8.52
C SER A 539 1.07 -19.17 9.50
N SER A 540 2.05 -19.92 10.03
CA SER A 540 3.15 -19.37 10.84
C SER A 540 4.30 -18.78 10.01
N ALA A 541 4.34 -19.09 8.71
CA ALA A 541 5.30 -18.60 7.71
C ALA A 541 4.99 -17.19 7.16
N GLU A 542 3.91 -16.56 7.63
CA GLU A 542 3.24 -15.41 7.00
C GLU A 542 4.10 -14.13 6.85
N ASN A 543 5.42 -14.14 7.10
CA ASN A 543 6.27 -12.97 6.84
C ASN A 543 7.72 -13.16 6.33
N THR A 544 8.36 -14.35 6.21
CA THR A 544 9.83 -14.33 5.89
C THR A 544 10.50 -15.56 5.22
N GLY A 545 9.81 -16.61 4.76
CA GLY A 545 10.51 -17.85 4.37
C GLY A 545 10.51 -18.27 2.89
N TRP A 546 9.72 -17.66 2.01
CA TRP A 546 9.67 -18.11 0.61
C TRP A 546 10.89 -17.61 -0.18
N GLN A 547 11.61 -18.55 -0.76
CA GLN A 547 12.74 -18.30 -1.65
C GLN A 547 12.37 -18.68 -3.08
N ALA A 548 12.98 -17.96 -4.03
CA ALA A 548 12.92 -18.34 -5.45
C ALA A 548 13.40 -19.80 -5.62
N SER A 549 12.84 -20.49 -6.60
CA SER A 549 13.29 -21.85 -6.95
C SER A 549 14.82 -21.86 -7.14
N PRO A 550 15.55 -22.89 -6.68
CA PRO A 550 17.01 -22.97 -6.86
C PRO A 550 17.47 -22.76 -8.31
N LYS A 551 16.64 -23.20 -9.28
CA LYS A 551 16.88 -23.00 -10.71
C LYS A 551 16.85 -21.52 -11.10
N ASP A 552 15.88 -20.77 -10.59
CA ASP A 552 15.72 -19.34 -10.88
C ASP A 552 16.78 -18.51 -10.16
N ALA A 553 17.11 -18.88 -8.91
CA ALA A 553 18.21 -18.27 -8.17
C ALA A 553 19.56 -18.46 -8.89
N SER A 554 19.83 -19.67 -9.41
CA SER A 554 21.04 -19.94 -10.21
C SER A 554 21.07 -19.09 -11.48
N LYS A 555 19.97 -19.02 -12.23
CA LYS A 555 19.87 -18.17 -13.43
C LYS A 555 20.09 -16.69 -13.12
N GLN A 556 19.53 -16.20 -12.01
CA GLN A 556 19.71 -14.82 -11.59
C GLN A 556 21.19 -14.51 -11.28
N ARG A 557 21.90 -15.42 -10.60
CA ARG A 557 23.34 -15.27 -10.35
C ARG A 557 24.13 -15.21 -11.67
N VAL A 558 23.85 -16.13 -12.59
CA VAL A 558 24.49 -16.14 -13.92
C VAL A 558 24.28 -14.83 -14.68
N ASN A 559 23.05 -14.29 -14.67
CA ASN A 559 22.77 -13.00 -15.31
C ASN A 559 23.50 -11.84 -14.62
N GLN A 560 23.57 -11.84 -13.29
CA GLN A 560 24.28 -10.81 -12.52
C GLN A 560 25.80 -10.86 -12.75
N ASP A 561 26.38 -12.06 -12.80
CA ASP A 561 27.82 -12.24 -13.06
C ASP A 561 28.17 -11.83 -14.50
N LEU A 562 27.31 -12.19 -15.47
CA LEU A 562 27.45 -11.75 -16.85
C LEU A 562 27.37 -10.22 -16.95
N ALA A 563 26.35 -9.62 -16.31
CA ALA A 563 26.17 -8.17 -16.27
C ALA A 563 27.37 -7.46 -15.64
N LEU A 564 27.94 -8.02 -14.57
CA LEU A 564 29.11 -7.48 -13.89
C LEU A 564 30.36 -7.54 -14.77
N LYS A 565 30.59 -8.66 -15.47
CA LYS A 565 31.73 -8.81 -16.38
C LYS A 565 31.67 -7.86 -17.57
N ILE A 566 30.50 -7.72 -18.19
CA ILE A 566 30.31 -6.78 -19.30
C ILE A 566 30.46 -5.35 -18.81
N ALA A 567 29.85 -5.00 -17.68
CA ALA A 567 29.99 -3.67 -17.09
C ALA A 567 31.45 -3.31 -16.76
N ASN A 568 32.26 -4.27 -16.31
CA ASN A 568 33.67 -4.02 -15.97
C ASN A 568 34.55 -3.68 -17.19
N ARG A 569 34.03 -3.79 -18.43
CA ARG A 569 34.71 -3.33 -19.64
C ARG A 569 34.70 -1.80 -19.79
N TYR A 570 33.74 -1.13 -19.17
CA TYR A 570 33.59 0.32 -19.25
C TYR A 570 34.41 1.00 -18.16
N SER A 571 35.07 2.11 -18.47
CA SER A 571 35.80 2.91 -17.47
C SER A 571 34.86 3.80 -16.64
N ASP A 572 33.78 4.29 -17.25
CA ASP A 572 32.80 5.18 -16.62
C ASP A 572 31.85 4.40 -15.71
N GLU A 573 31.87 4.70 -14.40
CA GLU A 573 31.05 4.03 -13.40
C GLU A 573 29.54 4.21 -13.64
N THR A 574 29.11 5.33 -14.23
CA THR A 574 27.70 5.54 -14.57
C THR A 574 27.24 4.58 -15.66
N VAL A 575 28.10 4.34 -16.66
CA VAL A 575 27.87 3.35 -17.71
C VAL A 575 27.89 1.94 -17.11
N LYS A 576 28.84 1.63 -16.21
CA LYS A 576 28.85 0.33 -15.53
C LYS A 576 27.54 0.04 -14.80
N VAL A 577 27.03 1.02 -14.05
CA VAL A 577 25.77 0.86 -13.31
C VAL A 577 24.59 0.66 -14.28
N ALA A 578 24.55 1.43 -15.38
CA ALA A 578 23.52 1.28 -16.40
C ALA A 578 23.56 -0.12 -17.05
N VAL A 579 24.75 -0.59 -17.44
CA VAL A 579 24.98 -1.92 -18.02
C VAL A 579 24.63 -3.04 -17.03
N ARG A 580 25.02 -2.92 -15.75
CA ARG A 580 24.63 -3.89 -14.71
C ARG A 580 23.10 -3.96 -14.55
N GLN A 581 22.43 -2.83 -14.62
CA GLN A 581 20.96 -2.78 -14.54
C GLN A 581 20.30 -3.34 -15.81
N SER A 582 20.85 -3.07 -16.99
CA SER A 582 20.29 -3.51 -18.28
C SER A 582 20.62 -4.95 -18.66
N LEU A 583 21.49 -5.64 -17.91
CA LEU A 583 21.84 -7.04 -18.12
C LEU A 583 21.49 -7.96 -16.94
N GLY A 584 20.95 -7.40 -15.85
CA GLY A 584 20.67 -8.10 -14.60
C GLY A 584 19.61 -9.20 -14.64
N GLY A 585 19.01 -9.46 -15.81
CA GLY A 585 17.99 -10.48 -16.01
C GLY A 585 16.58 -10.06 -15.55
N TYR A 586 15.60 -10.92 -15.84
CA TYR A 586 14.17 -10.59 -15.69
C TYR A 586 13.81 -10.22 -14.25
N SER A 587 14.25 -10.99 -13.26
CA SER A 587 13.92 -10.75 -11.84
C SER A 587 14.52 -9.47 -11.27
N GLN A 588 15.58 -8.92 -11.86
CA GLN A 588 16.13 -7.63 -11.43
C GLN A 588 15.28 -6.47 -11.96
N LEU A 589 14.76 -6.58 -13.18
CA LEU A 589 13.91 -5.57 -13.77
C LEU A 589 12.46 -5.67 -13.29
N PHE A 590 12.00 -6.90 -13.01
CA PHE A 590 10.67 -7.25 -12.54
C PHE A 590 10.73 -8.24 -11.37
N PRO A 591 11.05 -7.78 -10.16
CA PRO A 591 11.14 -8.64 -8.99
C PRO A 591 9.79 -9.29 -8.68
N ASP A 592 9.89 -10.51 -8.16
CA ASP A 592 8.77 -11.24 -7.58
C ASP A 592 8.16 -10.42 -6.43
N VAL A 593 6.83 -10.45 -6.30
CA VAL A 593 6.08 -9.77 -5.23
C VAL A 593 6.63 -10.13 -3.86
N ILE A 594 6.96 -11.40 -3.65
CA ILE A 594 7.41 -11.89 -2.35
C ILE A 594 8.81 -11.39 -2.03
N VAL A 595 9.72 -11.47 -3.00
CA VAL A 595 11.10 -10.95 -2.85
C VAL A 595 11.06 -9.45 -2.64
N ALA A 596 10.23 -8.73 -3.40
CA ALA A 596 10.03 -7.31 -3.25
C ALA A 596 9.47 -6.91 -1.88
N ALA A 597 8.49 -7.66 -1.35
CA ALA A 597 7.91 -7.42 -0.04
C ALA A 597 8.91 -7.71 1.09
N ALA A 598 9.70 -8.78 0.95
CA ALA A 598 10.78 -9.11 1.87
C ALA A 598 11.86 -8.01 1.86
N ASP A 599 12.30 -7.56 0.69
CA ASP A 599 13.25 -6.46 0.52
C ASP A 599 12.72 -5.15 1.12
N ALA A 600 11.44 -4.84 0.88
CA ALA A 600 10.80 -3.65 1.45
C ALA A 600 10.76 -3.72 2.98
N THR A 601 10.44 -4.87 3.55
CA THR A 601 10.40 -5.09 5.01
C THR A 601 11.81 -5.05 5.62
N ALA A 602 12.81 -5.66 4.99
CA ALA A 602 14.20 -5.60 5.41
C ALA A 602 14.75 -4.16 5.37
N ARG A 603 14.34 -3.36 4.37
CA ARG A 603 14.73 -1.94 4.28
C ARG A 603 13.94 -1.05 5.23
N ALA A 604 12.68 -1.36 5.51
CA ALA A 604 11.88 -0.62 6.49
C ALA A 604 12.37 -0.84 7.93
N SER A 605 12.98 -1.99 8.20
CA SER A 605 13.62 -2.29 9.49
C SER A 605 15.04 -1.72 9.63
N GLY A 606 15.76 -1.47 8.52
CA GLY A 606 17.02 -0.73 8.50
C GLY A 606 16.79 0.79 8.56
N THR A 607 17.00 1.43 9.71
CA THR A 607 16.70 2.85 9.91
C THR A 607 17.72 3.81 9.24
N LEU A 608 17.17 4.77 8.48
CA LEU A 608 17.69 6.12 8.15
C LEU A 608 18.75 6.39 7.06
N ALA A 609 19.31 5.42 6.33
CA ALA A 609 20.21 5.75 5.21
C ALA A 609 19.51 5.75 3.82
N SER A 610 19.14 6.96 3.37
CA SER A 610 18.65 7.37 2.03
C SER A 610 17.16 7.19 1.71
N SER A 611 16.37 8.23 2.01
CA SER A 611 14.98 8.39 1.57
C SER A 611 14.81 8.34 0.03
N SER A 612 15.86 8.61 -0.74
CA SER A 612 15.86 8.51 -2.20
C SER A 612 15.93 7.06 -2.72
N ARG A 613 16.60 6.13 -2.03
CA ARG A 613 16.63 4.71 -2.43
C ARG A 613 15.36 3.96 -2.05
N SER A 614 14.66 4.36 -0.98
CA SER A 614 13.44 3.68 -0.53
C SER A 614 12.27 3.76 -1.51
N ARG A 615 12.17 4.80 -2.35
CA ARG A 615 11.11 4.90 -3.37
C ARG A 615 11.29 3.88 -4.51
N THR A 616 12.54 3.58 -4.85
CA THR A 616 12.85 2.72 -5.99
C THR A 616 12.30 1.30 -5.84
N SER A 617 12.25 0.70 -4.64
CA SER A 617 11.71 -0.65 -4.49
C SER A 617 10.20 -0.72 -4.67
N THR A 618 9.44 0.20 -4.07
CA THR A 618 7.97 0.20 -4.20
C THR A 618 7.53 0.41 -5.64
N ASP A 619 8.24 1.25 -6.38
CA ASP A 619 7.94 1.54 -7.78
C ASP A 619 8.27 0.34 -8.68
N VAL A 620 9.39 -0.32 -8.42
CA VAL A 620 9.82 -1.52 -9.16
C VAL A 620 8.82 -2.68 -8.96
N THR A 621 8.36 -2.93 -7.73
CA THR A 621 7.33 -3.94 -7.46
C THR A 621 6.02 -3.58 -8.12
N SER A 622 5.61 -2.32 -8.00
CA SER A 622 4.37 -1.83 -8.61
C SER A 622 4.42 -1.97 -10.13
N ARG A 623 5.54 -1.69 -10.79
CA ARG A 623 5.72 -1.95 -12.23
C ARG A 623 5.54 -3.43 -12.56
N SER A 624 6.06 -4.31 -11.72
CA SER A 624 6.09 -5.74 -12.00
C SER A 624 4.70 -6.36 -12.01
N THR A 625 3.79 -5.90 -11.15
CA THR A 625 2.44 -6.49 -10.98
C THR A 625 1.28 -5.60 -11.39
N ASN A 626 1.49 -4.29 -11.55
CA ASN A 626 0.44 -3.38 -11.98
C ASN A 626 0.54 -3.12 -13.49
N PHE A 627 -0.39 -3.71 -14.25
CA PHE A 627 -0.49 -3.56 -15.70
C PHE A 627 -0.48 -2.09 -16.16
N LYS A 628 -1.15 -1.20 -15.42
CA LYS A 628 -1.21 0.23 -15.77
C LYS A 628 0.12 0.94 -15.54
N MET A 629 0.89 0.54 -14.52
CA MET A 629 2.24 1.08 -14.31
C MET A 629 3.22 0.50 -15.33
N ALA A 630 3.18 -0.82 -15.56
CA ALA A 630 4.00 -1.50 -16.55
C ALA A 630 3.83 -0.93 -17.96
N SER A 631 2.58 -0.71 -18.40
CA SER A 631 2.26 -0.13 -19.71
C SER A 631 2.74 1.29 -19.93
N ARG A 632 3.10 2.00 -18.86
CA ARG A 632 3.60 3.38 -18.90
C ARG A 632 5.09 3.47 -18.62
N SER A 633 5.70 2.41 -18.13
CA SER A 633 7.11 2.39 -17.79
C SER A 633 7.96 2.46 -19.07
N PHE A 634 8.95 3.35 -19.08
CA PHE A 634 9.96 3.41 -20.13
C PHE A 634 10.95 2.22 -20.08
N ARG A 635 10.86 1.38 -19.04
CA ARG A 635 11.62 0.12 -18.95
C ARG A 635 10.89 -1.06 -19.58
N VAL A 636 9.62 -0.89 -19.96
CA VAL A 636 8.80 -1.93 -20.58
C VAL A 636 8.49 -1.53 -22.01
N ARG A 637 9.06 -2.28 -22.95
CA ARG A 637 8.87 -2.04 -24.39
C ARG A 637 7.96 -3.05 -25.04
N GLY A 638 7.91 -4.29 -24.54
CA GLY A 638 7.33 -5.40 -25.30
C GLY A 638 5.91 -5.81 -24.96
N VAL A 639 5.75 -7.08 -24.58
CA VAL A 639 4.46 -7.73 -24.43
C VAL A 639 3.97 -7.66 -22.99
N LEU A 640 2.73 -7.21 -22.83
CA LEU A 640 2.07 -7.07 -21.54
C LEU A 640 0.82 -7.93 -21.48
N PHE A 641 0.81 -8.89 -20.56
CA PHE A 641 -0.33 -9.77 -20.28
C PHE A 641 -0.58 -9.81 -18.77
N GLY A 642 -1.82 -10.07 -18.34
CA GLY A 642 -2.18 -10.09 -16.93
C GLY A 642 -2.88 -8.84 -16.45
N GLN A 643 -3.69 -8.23 -17.32
CA GLN A 643 -4.54 -7.13 -16.91
C GLN A 643 -5.63 -7.61 -15.95
N ASN A 644 -5.88 -6.85 -14.88
CA ASN A 644 -6.98 -7.14 -13.96
C ASN A 644 -8.33 -7.00 -14.66
N LEU A 645 -9.24 -7.94 -14.36
CA LEU A 645 -10.61 -7.92 -14.86
C LEU A 645 -11.46 -6.94 -14.06
N THR A 646 -12.32 -6.20 -14.76
CA THR A 646 -13.39 -5.40 -14.14
C THR A 646 -14.69 -6.20 -14.04
N GLY A 647 -15.72 -5.68 -13.37
CA GLY A 647 -17.04 -6.32 -13.29
C GLY A 647 -17.30 -7.03 -11.97
N ASP A 648 -18.50 -7.61 -11.86
CA ASP A 648 -18.95 -8.30 -10.65
C ASP A 648 -18.29 -9.68 -10.53
N ASN A 649 -18.11 -10.14 -9.28
CA ASN A 649 -17.63 -11.49 -9.02
C ASN A 649 -18.61 -12.53 -9.57
N LEU A 650 -18.08 -13.63 -10.09
CA LEU A 650 -18.85 -14.81 -10.50
C LEU A 650 -18.91 -15.80 -9.32
N ASP A 651 -19.99 -16.56 -9.16
CA ASP A 651 -20.09 -17.61 -8.14
C ASP A 651 -19.81 -18.98 -8.77
N ILE A 652 -18.54 -19.23 -9.09
CA ILE A 652 -18.09 -20.52 -9.61
C ILE A 652 -17.72 -21.41 -8.44
N THR A 653 -18.44 -22.52 -8.34
CA THR A 653 -18.31 -23.46 -7.22
C THR A 653 -17.39 -24.64 -7.52
N ASP A 654 -17.07 -24.87 -8.80
CA ASP A 654 -16.22 -25.99 -9.19
C ASP A 654 -15.54 -25.79 -10.55
N ILE A 655 -14.43 -26.49 -10.77
CA ILE A 655 -13.73 -26.65 -12.05
C ILE A 655 -13.45 -28.13 -12.30
N ARG A 656 -13.64 -28.58 -13.56
CA ARG A 656 -13.23 -29.90 -14.02
C ARG A 656 -12.59 -29.82 -15.39
N TRP A 657 -11.79 -30.82 -15.72
CA TRP A 657 -11.13 -30.88 -17.01
C TRP A 657 -11.03 -32.31 -17.53
N GLN A 658 -10.86 -32.43 -18.85
CA GLN A 658 -10.57 -33.68 -19.52
C GLN A 658 -9.37 -33.50 -20.45
N ILE A 659 -8.31 -34.27 -20.23
CA ILE A 659 -7.16 -34.34 -21.13
C ILE A 659 -7.53 -35.23 -22.32
N LYS A 660 -7.56 -34.64 -23.51
CA LYS A 660 -7.74 -35.32 -24.79
C LYS A 660 -6.34 -35.60 -25.35
N PRO A 661 -5.88 -36.86 -25.37
CA PRO A 661 -4.53 -37.19 -25.81
C PRO A 661 -4.32 -36.82 -27.29
N ASN A 662 -3.06 -36.48 -27.61
CA ASN A 662 -2.59 -36.21 -28.96
C ASN A 662 -3.01 -37.33 -29.94
N SER A 663 -3.69 -36.98 -31.04
CA SER A 663 -3.74 -37.81 -32.25
C SER A 663 -2.61 -37.39 -33.20
N GLN A 664 -1.87 -38.33 -33.83
CA GLN A 664 -0.57 -38.20 -34.54
C GLN A 664 -0.10 -36.83 -35.11
N ASN A 665 -0.98 -35.87 -35.41
CA ASN A 665 -0.69 -34.51 -35.87
C ASN A 665 -1.36 -33.38 -35.06
N SER A 666 -1.81 -33.61 -33.83
CA SER A 666 -2.57 -32.63 -33.02
C SER A 666 -2.01 -32.50 -31.60
N PRO A 667 -1.90 -31.28 -31.04
CA PRO A 667 -1.42 -31.12 -29.67
C PRO A 667 -2.32 -31.87 -28.68
N THR A 668 -1.75 -32.29 -27.54
CA THR A 668 -2.57 -32.71 -26.40
C THR A 668 -3.46 -31.54 -25.95
N LEU A 669 -4.77 -31.77 -25.85
CA LEU A 669 -5.77 -30.75 -25.53
C LEU A 669 -6.37 -30.98 -24.15
N VAL A 670 -6.87 -29.91 -23.52
CA VAL A 670 -7.57 -29.91 -22.24
C VAL A 670 -8.92 -29.21 -22.46
N ALA A 671 -10.01 -29.96 -22.33
CA ALA A 671 -11.34 -29.38 -22.27
C ALA A 671 -11.62 -28.91 -20.84
N LEU A 672 -11.89 -27.61 -20.67
CA LEU A 672 -12.13 -26.99 -19.36
C LEU A 672 -13.62 -26.69 -19.17
N MET A 673 -14.17 -27.03 -18.01
CA MET A 673 -15.54 -26.70 -17.64
C MET A 673 -15.60 -26.09 -16.25
N LEU A 674 -16.48 -25.10 -16.08
CA LEU A 674 -16.72 -24.40 -14.81
C LEU A 674 -18.16 -24.61 -14.35
N LYS A 675 -18.37 -24.71 -13.04
CA LYS A 675 -19.70 -24.84 -12.46
C LYS A 675 -20.18 -23.50 -11.91
N LEU A 676 -20.99 -22.78 -12.69
CA LEU A 676 -21.56 -21.47 -12.34
C LEU A 676 -23.04 -21.65 -11.99
N GLU A 677 -23.46 -21.15 -10.83
CA GLU A 677 -24.88 -21.21 -10.39
C GLU A 677 -25.49 -22.64 -10.43
N GLY A 678 -24.65 -23.66 -10.23
CA GLY A 678 -25.07 -25.08 -10.23
C GLY A 678 -24.93 -25.79 -11.59
N GLU A 679 -24.83 -25.04 -12.69
CA GLU A 679 -24.76 -25.56 -14.06
C GLU A 679 -23.32 -25.63 -14.57
N TRP A 680 -23.01 -26.64 -15.39
CA TRP A 680 -21.68 -26.80 -16.01
C TRP A 680 -21.61 -26.04 -17.34
N TYR A 681 -20.69 -25.09 -17.42
CA TYR A 681 -20.40 -24.31 -18.61
C TYR A 681 -19.09 -24.78 -19.24
N ASP A 682 -19.11 -25.02 -20.55
CA ASP A 682 -17.90 -25.30 -21.33
C ASP A 682 -17.14 -24.00 -21.59
N VAL A 683 -15.90 -23.92 -21.10
CA VAL A 683 -15.01 -22.78 -21.34
C VAL A 683 -14.33 -22.89 -22.71
N GLY A 684 -14.15 -24.10 -23.20
CA GLY A 684 -13.42 -24.39 -24.42
C GLY A 684 -12.36 -25.48 -24.24
N THR A 685 -11.67 -25.76 -25.34
CA THR A 685 -10.60 -26.77 -25.41
C THR A 685 -9.29 -26.10 -25.78
N PHE A 686 -8.27 -26.25 -24.93
CA PHE A 686 -7.00 -25.53 -25.04
C PHE A 686 -5.81 -26.49 -25.07
N PRO A 687 -4.69 -26.17 -25.74
CA PRO A 687 -3.45 -26.94 -25.61
C PRO A 687 -3.01 -27.07 -24.15
N ALA A 688 -2.62 -28.28 -23.74
CA ALA A 688 -2.26 -28.56 -22.35
C ALA A 688 -1.12 -27.67 -21.85
N SER A 689 -0.12 -27.41 -22.70
CA SER A 689 0.98 -26.50 -22.38
C SER A 689 0.52 -25.07 -22.13
N ILE A 690 -0.44 -24.54 -22.90
CA ILE A 690 -1.00 -23.20 -22.69
C ILE A 690 -1.74 -23.15 -21.36
N VAL A 691 -2.45 -24.21 -20.99
CA VAL A 691 -3.09 -24.32 -19.68
C VAL A 691 -2.06 -24.26 -18.57
N ASN A 692 -0.99 -25.06 -18.65
CA ASN A 692 0.10 -25.05 -17.68
C ASN A 692 0.73 -23.65 -17.55
N GLN A 693 1.12 -23.06 -18.67
CA GLN A 693 1.81 -21.77 -18.69
C GLN A 693 0.89 -20.62 -18.26
N GLY A 694 -0.41 -20.67 -18.61
CA GLY A 694 -1.38 -19.67 -18.17
C GLY A 694 -1.63 -19.72 -16.66
N ILE A 695 -1.67 -20.93 -16.08
CA ILE A 695 -1.75 -21.11 -14.62
C ILE A 695 -0.49 -20.57 -13.94
N GLY A 696 0.70 -20.96 -14.43
CA GLY A 696 1.98 -20.49 -13.87
C GLY A 696 2.16 -18.98 -13.95
N TYR A 697 1.82 -18.37 -15.10
CA TYR A 697 1.92 -16.93 -15.32
C TYR A 697 0.92 -16.14 -14.44
N ALA A 698 -0.29 -16.66 -14.29
CA ALA A 698 -1.28 -16.05 -13.41
C ALA A 698 -0.85 -16.16 -11.94
N ALA A 699 -0.26 -17.28 -11.54
CA ALA A 699 0.22 -17.52 -10.18
C ALA A 699 1.35 -16.57 -9.77
N ASP A 700 2.29 -16.32 -10.69
CA ASP A 700 3.45 -15.43 -10.52
C ASP A 700 3.08 -13.94 -10.33
N GLN A 701 1.89 -13.53 -10.76
CA GLN A 701 1.36 -12.15 -10.69
C GLN A 701 2.02 -11.13 -11.61
N ARG A 702 3.28 -11.31 -12.05
CA ARG A 702 3.94 -10.32 -12.91
C ARG A 702 3.24 -10.16 -14.25
N VAL A 703 3.21 -8.93 -14.77
CA VAL A 703 2.40 -8.55 -15.95
C VAL A 703 3.21 -8.36 -17.24
N VAL A 704 4.54 -8.43 -17.14
CA VAL A 704 5.43 -8.27 -18.29
C VAL A 704 5.77 -9.65 -18.84
N ALA A 705 5.20 -10.01 -19.99
CA ALA A 705 5.46 -11.29 -20.61
C ALA A 705 6.83 -11.32 -21.29
N THR A 706 7.14 -10.27 -22.06
CA THR A 706 8.50 -10.03 -22.55
C THR A 706 8.78 -8.54 -22.67
N THR A 707 10.05 -8.15 -22.59
CA THR A 707 10.49 -6.84 -23.07
C THR A 707 11.88 -6.96 -23.68
N ILE A 708 12.07 -6.38 -24.86
CA ILE A 708 13.38 -6.30 -25.49
C ILE A 708 13.94 -4.89 -25.29
N THR A 709 15.05 -4.78 -24.57
CA THR A 709 15.74 -3.49 -24.36
C THR A 709 17.01 -3.42 -25.21
N PRO A 710 17.55 -2.22 -25.47
CA PRO A 710 18.90 -2.06 -25.98
C PRO A 710 19.88 -2.72 -25.01
N GLY A 711 20.96 -3.28 -25.54
CA GLY A 711 22.07 -3.77 -24.73
C GLY A 711 23.07 -2.65 -24.45
N ASP A 712 24.35 -2.94 -24.58
CA ASP A 712 25.45 -2.00 -24.38
C ASP A 712 25.95 -1.38 -25.70
N ASP A 713 25.35 -1.78 -26.84
CA ASP A 713 25.67 -1.34 -28.21
C ASP A 713 27.13 -1.57 -28.65
N GLU A 714 27.90 -2.34 -27.88
CA GLU A 714 29.26 -2.78 -28.21
C GLU A 714 29.33 -4.30 -28.35
N LEU A 715 28.86 -5.02 -27.33
CA LEU A 715 28.87 -6.47 -27.29
C LEU A 715 27.48 -7.05 -27.56
N ILE A 716 26.47 -6.48 -26.93
CA ILE A 716 25.09 -6.92 -26.96
C ILE A 716 24.26 -5.78 -27.55
N ARG A 717 23.63 -6.06 -28.68
CA ARG A 717 22.70 -5.12 -29.33
C ARG A 717 21.39 -5.02 -28.57
N ARG A 718 20.83 -6.17 -28.17
CA ARG A 718 19.52 -6.25 -27.50
C ARG A 718 19.52 -7.32 -26.43
N VAL A 719 18.77 -7.07 -25.37
CA VAL A 719 18.57 -7.98 -24.25
C VAL A 719 17.09 -8.33 -24.21
N THR A 720 16.78 -9.62 -24.21
CA THR A 720 15.42 -10.12 -24.14
C THR A 720 15.14 -10.59 -22.71
N TYR A 721 14.19 -9.91 -22.06
CA TYR A 721 13.67 -10.28 -20.75
C TYR A 721 12.36 -11.02 -20.94
N LEU A 722 12.36 -12.33 -20.72
CA LEU A 722 11.19 -13.18 -20.87
C LEU A 722 10.72 -13.66 -19.49
N HIS A 723 9.40 -13.71 -19.29
CA HIS A 723 8.82 -14.21 -18.04
C HIS A 723 9.25 -15.68 -17.79
N PRO A 724 9.63 -16.09 -16.56
CA PRO A 724 10.20 -17.42 -16.29
C PRO A 724 9.35 -18.61 -16.78
N VAL A 725 8.02 -18.51 -16.67
CA VAL A 725 7.07 -19.55 -17.16
C VAL A 725 7.06 -19.70 -18.69
N LEU A 726 7.51 -18.69 -19.42
CA LEU A 726 7.59 -18.67 -20.88
C LEU A 726 9.00 -19.00 -21.38
N GLU A 727 10.02 -18.90 -20.53
CA GLU A 727 11.41 -19.17 -20.88
C GLU A 727 11.60 -20.58 -21.45
N ASP A 728 12.33 -20.65 -22.55
CA ASP A 728 12.71 -21.89 -23.23
C ASP A 728 11.48 -22.74 -23.63
N THR A 729 10.41 -22.08 -24.07
CA THR A 729 9.20 -22.72 -24.61
C THR A 729 8.80 -22.15 -25.98
N PRO A 730 8.05 -22.92 -26.80
CA PRO A 730 7.52 -22.41 -28.07
C PRO A 730 6.53 -21.26 -27.93
N LEU A 731 5.83 -21.15 -26.80
CA LEU A 731 4.98 -19.99 -26.50
C LEU A 731 5.85 -18.76 -26.19
N GLY A 732 6.91 -18.91 -25.41
CA GLY A 732 7.88 -17.85 -25.16
C GLY A 732 8.51 -17.32 -26.45
N CYS A 733 8.88 -18.20 -27.38
CA CYS A 733 9.32 -17.80 -28.73
C CYS A 733 8.29 -16.88 -29.42
N ARG A 734 7.00 -17.25 -29.40
CA ARG A 734 5.94 -16.43 -30.02
C ARG A 734 5.78 -15.09 -29.34
N VAL A 735 5.89 -15.05 -28.01
CA VAL A 735 5.83 -13.80 -27.24
C VAL A 735 7.01 -12.89 -27.58
N VAL A 736 8.23 -13.42 -27.69
CA VAL A 736 9.40 -12.64 -28.16
C VAL A 736 9.21 -12.13 -29.59
N GLU A 737 8.72 -12.97 -30.50
CA GLU A 737 8.45 -12.56 -31.88
C GLU A 737 7.29 -11.56 -31.98
N ALA A 738 6.32 -11.62 -31.06
CA ALA A 738 5.24 -10.65 -30.97
C ALA A 738 5.74 -9.24 -30.63
N ASP A 739 6.75 -9.12 -29.77
CA ASP A 739 7.44 -7.85 -29.53
C ASP A 739 8.16 -7.36 -30.79
N ARG A 740 8.97 -8.26 -31.41
CA ARG A 740 9.80 -7.93 -32.57
C ARG A 740 9.01 -7.43 -33.77
N PHE A 741 7.87 -8.05 -34.11
CA PHE A 741 7.16 -7.66 -35.34
C PHE A 741 6.46 -6.30 -35.19
N VAL A 742 5.97 -5.94 -33.99
CA VAL A 742 5.37 -4.62 -33.80
C VAL A 742 6.45 -3.54 -33.95
N ASP A 743 7.65 -3.79 -33.42
CA ASP A 743 8.81 -2.92 -33.65
C ASP A 743 9.17 -2.86 -35.14
N ALA A 744 9.28 -4.00 -35.83
CA ALA A 744 9.65 -4.08 -37.25
C ALA A 744 8.71 -3.25 -38.16
N PHE A 745 7.40 -3.42 -38.02
CA PHE A 745 6.42 -2.74 -38.88
C PHE A 745 6.26 -1.26 -38.59
N THR A 746 6.72 -0.80 -37.43
CA THR A 746 6.57 0.61 -37.03
C THR A 746 7.89 1.38 -37.10
N ALA A 747 9.03 0.68 -37.20
CA ALA A 747 10.35 1.28 -37.31
C ALA A 747 10.86 1.43 -38.76
N ASN A 748 10.41 0.61 -39.72
CA ASN A 748 10.95 0.64 -41.09
C ASN A 748 10.07 1.44 -42.09
N PRO A 749 10.49 2.64 -42.52
CA PRO A 749 9.70 3.45 -43.46
C PRO A 749 9.64 2.86 -44.87
N GLU A 750 10.62 2.06 -45.28
CA GLU A 750 10.65 1.47 -46.62
C GLU A 750 9.56 0.41 -46.82
N GLU A 751 9.31 -0.40 -45.79
CA GLU A 751 8.24 -1.40 -45.76
C GLU A 751 6.84 -0.77 -45.71
N SER A 752 6.75 0.51 -45.33
CA SER A 752 5.50 1.20 -45.05
C SER A 752 4.98 2.08 -46.20
N ARG A 753 5.74 2.22 -47.30
CA ARG A 753 5.44 3.17 -48.39
C ARG A 753 4.01 3.03 -48.94
N GLY A 754 3.29 4.15 -49.04
CA GLY A 754 1.95 4.22 -49.64
C GLY A 754 0.81 3.76 -48.72
N SER A 755 1.07 3.61 -47.41
CA SER A 755 0.07 3.19 -46.42
C SER A 755 -0.01 4.17 -45.25
N THR A 756 -1.03 4.04 -44.40
CA THR A 756 -1.11 4.80 -43.14
C THR A 756 0.06 4.50 -42.19
N LEU A 757 0.70 3.33 -42.32
CA LEU A 757 1.94 3.03 -41.59
C LEU A 757 3.08 3.99 -41.96
N GLU A 758 3.07 4.58 -43.15
CA GLU A 758 4.06 5.58 -43.54
C GLU A 758 3.99 6.80 -42.62
N LYS A 759 2.78 7.31 -42.34
CA LYS A 759 2.58 8.44 -41.42
C LYS A 759 2.99 8.09 -39.99
N ILE A 760 2.68 6.86 -39.55
CA ILE A 760 3.05 6.39 -38.21
C ILE A 760 4.57 6.27 -38.09
N THR A 761 5.22 5.69 -39.11
CA THR A 761 6.67 5.53 -39.13
C THR A 761 7.38 6.88 -39.22
N GLN A 762 6.88 7.81 -40.05
CA GLN A 762 7.37 9.19 -40.09
C GLN A 762 7.22 9.88 -38.73
N ASN A 763 6.07 9.74 -38.06
CA ASN A 763 5.87 10.27 -36.72
C ASN A 763 6.84 9.64 -35.71
N ARG A 764 7.07 8.32 -35.78
CA ARG A 764 8.00 7.59 -34.92
C ARG A 764 9.44 8.04 -35.11
N VAL A 765 9.90 8.19 -36.37
CA VAL A 765 11.23 8.73 -36.70
C VAL A 765 11.38 10.16 -36.20
N ALA A 766 10.40 11.02 -36.50
CA ALA A 766 10.40 12.42 -36.05
C ALA A 766 10.42 12.54 -34.53
N LEU A 767 9.72 11.64 -33.82
CA LEU A 767 9.69 11.61 -32.36
C LEU A 767 11.00 11.08 -31.78
N SER A 768 11.59 10.03 -32.34
CA SER A 768 12.93 9.55 -31.97
C SER A 768 13.99 10.63 -32.13
N GLN A 769 13.94 11.38 -33.24
CA GLN A 769 14.78 12.55 -33.48
C GLN A 769 14.54 13.67 -32.45
N PHE A 770 13.29 13.94 -32.09
CA PHE A 770 12.95 14.89 -31.01
C PHE A 770 13.49 14.44 -29.64
N LEU A 771 13.45 13.14 -29.32
CA LEU A 771 14.02 12.58 -28.09
C LEU A 771 15.54 12.82 -28.05
N ALA A 772 16.25 12.52 -29.15
CA ALA A 772 17.68 12.76 -29.25
C ALA A 772 18.04 14.26 -29.15
N PHE A 773 17.25 15.12 -29.78
CA PHE A 773 17.40 16.58 -29.65
C PHE A 773 17.15 17.06 -28.22
N THR A 774 16.16 16.49 -27.53
CA THR A 774 15.85 16.83 -26.13
C THR A 774 16.96 16.35 -25.18
N ALA A 775 17.59 15.21 -25.45
CA ALA A 775 18.78 14.75 -24.72
C ALA A 775 19.96 15.72 -24.87
N LEU A 776 20.17 16.26 -26.07
CA LEU A 776 21.17 17.30 -26.31
C LEU A 776 20.83 18.59 -25.53
N ALA A 777 19.56 19.03 -25.58
CA ALA A 777 19.09 20.17 -24.82
C ALA A 777 19.26 19.98 -23.30
N GLU A 778 19.02 18.77 -22.78
CA GLU A 778 19.24 18.43 -21.37
C GLU A 778 20.71 18.63 -20.98
N LYS A 779 21.65 18.09 -21.78
CA LYS A 779 23.09 18.26 -21.53
C LYS A 779 23.49 19.73 -21.44
N ILE A 780 22.98 20.58 -22.33
CA ILE A 780 23.22 22.03 -22.31
C ILE A 780 22.58 22.68 -21.08
N GLY A 781 21.38 22.27 -20.71
CA GLY A 781 20.66 22.83 -19.57
C GLY A 781 21.21 22.42 -18.20
N VAL A 782 22.03 21.37 -18.15
CA VAL A 782 22.75 20.88 -16.97
C VAL A 782 24.12 21.54 -16.79
N LEU A 783 24.70 22.13 -17.85
CA LEU A 783 25.98 22.85 -17.76
C LEU A 783 25.94 23.85 -16.60
N ASN A 784 27.05 23.96 -15.88
CA ASN A 784 27.12 24.82 -14.71
C ASN A 784 26.76 26.25 -15.13
N ARG A 785 26.00 27.00 -14.31
CA ARG A 785 25.59 28.38 -14.63
C ARG A 785 26.76 29.32 -14.94
N TYR A 786 27.98 28.93 -14.56
CA TYR A 786 29.22 29.66 -14.79
C TYR A 786 29.98 29.21 -16.05
N GLU A 787 29.64 28.07 -16.65
CA GLU A 787 30.24 27.62 -17.90
C GLU A 787 29.56 28.31 -19.08
N GLN A 788 30.37 28.86 -19.99
CA GLN A 788 29.85 29.44 -21.22
C GLN A 788 29.33 28.32 -22.12
N CYS A 789 28.13 28.49 -22.67
CA CYS A 789 27.56 27.51 -23.60
C CYS A 789 28.51 27.32 -24.80
N PRO A 790 28.90 26.07 -25.14
CA PRO A 790 29.87 25.80 -26.21
C PRO A 790 29.19 25.88 -27.58
N ILE A 791 28.83 27.09 -28.00
CA ILE A 791 27.98 27.31 -29.18
C ILE A 791 28.59 26.77 -30.48
N GLU A 792 29.91 26.85 -30.65
CA GLU A 792 30.58 26.38 -31.88
C GLU A 792 30.65 24.84 -31.93
N GLU A 793 30.90 24.18 -30.80
CA GLU A 793 30.82 22.71 -30.71
C GLU A 793 29.39 22.22 -30.92
N LEU A 794 28.41 22.92 -30.35
CA LEU A 794 27.00 22.62 -30.54
C LEU A 794 26.55 22.80 -31.99
N LYS A 795 27.05 23.83 -32.70
CA LYS A 795 26.84 23.97 -34.14
C LYS A 795 27.41 22.79 -34.91
N GLN A 796 28.66 22.39 -34.62
CA GLN A 796 29.27 21.22 -35.26
C GLN A 796 28.48 19.94 -35.01
N VAL A 797 27.98 19.72 -33.79
CA VAL A 797 27.12 18.58 -33.47
C VAL A 797 25.79 18.66 -34.23
N ILE A 798 25.14 19.82 -34.27
CA ILE A 798 23.83 19.99 -34.95
C ILE A 798 23.97 19.84 -36.47
N GLU A 799 25.03 20.38 -37.08
CA GLU A 799 25.31 20.29 -38.51
C GLU A 799 25.80 18.88 -38.91
N GLY A 800 26.55 18.21 -38.03
CA GLY A 800 27.03 16.84 -38.22
C GLY A 800 25.97 15.76 -37.95
N THR A 801 24.87 16.13 -37.30
CA THR A 801 23.71 15.25 -37.07
C THR A 801 22.56 15.64 -37.99
N GLU A 802 21.56 14.78 -38.13
CA GLU A 802 20.36 15.14 -38.89
C GLU A 802 19.40 16.10 -38.14
N PHE A 803 19.84 16.70 -37.03
CA PHE A 803 19.00 17.55 -36.21
C PHE A 803 18.50 18.80 -36.95
N GLY A 804 19.33 19.36 -37.84
CA GLY A 804 18.96 20.50 -38.69
C GLY A 804 17.83 20.21 -39.70
N LYS A 805 17.55 18.93 -39.97
CA LYS A 805 16.55 18.49 -40.95
C LYS A 805 15.27 17.95 -40.33
N ILE A 806 15.16 17.92 -39.00
CA ILE A 806 13.99 17.36 -38.32
C ILE A 806 12.77 18.23 -38.64
N SER A 807 11.83 17.67 -39.41
CA SER A 807 10.53 18.27 -39.63
C SER A 807 9.49 17.51 -38.82
N LEU A 808 9.06 18.08 -37.69
CA LEU A 808 7.97 17.50 -36.91
C LEU A 808 6.63 17.75 -37.63
N PRO A 809 5.83 16.71 -37.93
CA PRO A 809 4.51 16.89 -38.49
C PRO A 809 3.64 17.78 -37.59
N SER A 810 2.86 18.69 -38.19
CA SER A 810 2.04 19.66 -37.44
C SER A 810 1.05 19.00 -36.47
N THR A 811 0.55 17.82 -36.83
CA THR A 811 -0.28 16.96 -35.97
C THR A 811 0.49 16.51 -34.73
N LEU A 812 1.73 16.02 -34.90
CA LEU A 812 2.59 15.60 -33.79
C LEU A 812 2.97 16.79 -32.89
N VAL A 813 3.30 17.95 -33.47
CA VAL A 813 3.56 19.18 -32.69
C VAL A 813 2.34 19.58 -31.86
N THR A 814 1.14 19.50 -32.45
CA THR A 814 -0.11 19.81 -31.74
C THR A 814 -0.36 18.82 -30.61
N SER A 815 -0.15 17.52 -30.83
CA SER A 815 -0.25 16.48 -29.80
C SER A 815 0.75 16.68 -28.66
N LEU A 816 2.02 16.96 -28.98
CA LEU A 816 3.06 17.25 -28.00
C LEU A 816 2.72 18.50 -27.17
N LYS A 817 2.33 19.60 -27.81
CA LYS A 817 1.91 20.83 -27.11
C LYS A 817 0.66 20.59 -26.25
N GLY A 818 -0.31 19.84 -26.76
CA GLY A 818 -1.51 19.47 -26.01
C GLY A 818 -1.19 18.64 -24.78
N PHE A 819 -0.27 17.67 -24.92
CA PHE A 819 0.22 16.83 -23.83
C PHE A 819 0.97 17.65 -22.78
N ILE A 820 1.94 18.46 -23.20
CA ILE A 820 2.74 19.34 -22.32
C ILE A 820 1.85 20.34 -21.57
N ASN A 821 0.79 20.85 -22.21
CA ASN A 821 -0.12 21.80 -21.57
C ASN A 821 -1.19 21.15 -20.70
N GLY A 822 -1.66 19.96 -21.05
CA GLY A 822 -2.80 19.32 -20.38
C GLY A 822 -2.45 18.23 -19.36
N LYS A 823 -1.39 17.46 -19.59
CA LYS A 823 -1.05 16.27 -18.78
C LYS A 823 0.12 16.50 -17.84
N LEU A 824 1.07 17.34 -18.23
CA LEU A 824 2.22 17.70 -17.40
C LEU A 824 1.83 18.81 -16.42
N THR A 825 0.87 18.52 -15.52
CA THR A 825 0.42 19.47 -14.51
C THR A 825 1.46 19.56 -13.40
N GLY A 826 2.02 20.75 -13.17
CA GLY A 826 3.07 21.01 -12.19
C GLY A 826 3.52 22.47 -12.25
N ALA A 827 4.60 22.81 -11.54
CA ALA A 827 5.19 24.14 -11.63
C ALA A 827 5.58 24.43 -13.10
N PRO A 828 5.18 25.57 -13.70
CA PRO A 828 5.47 25.88 -15.11
C PRO A 828 6.95 25.70 -15.50
N SER A 829 7.86 25.88 -14.54
CA SER A 829 9.29 25.64 -14.70
C SER A 829 9.65 24.23 -15.13
N SER A 830 8.93 23.19 -14.70
CA SER A 830 9.25 21.79 -15.01
C SER A 830 9.07 21.42 -16.48
N ARG A 831 8.38 22.26 -17.27
CA ARG A 831 8.17 22.06 -18.72
C ARG A 831 9.22 22.74 -19.58
N LYS A 832 10.11 23.55 -18.99
CA LYS A 832 11.09 24.38 -19.69
C LYS A 832 11.91 23.59 -20.70
N LEU A 833 12.41 22.39 -20.35
CA LEU A 833 13.20 21.57 -21.27
C LEU A 833 12.43 21.22 -22.54
N LEU A 834 11.18 20.75 -22.40
CA LEU A 834 10.35 20.34 -23.52
C LEU A 834 9.90 21.54 -24.37
N ASP A 835 9.52 22.65 -23.73
CA ASP A 835 9.12 23.88 -24.43
C ASP A 835 10.30 24.45 -25.23
N VAL A 836 11.49 24.51 -24.64
CA VAL A 836 12.71 24.96 -25.33
C VAL A 836 13.07 24.02 -26.47
N SER A 837 13.02 22.70 -26.24
CA SER A 837 13.34 21.71 -27.26
C SER A 837 12.40 21.85 -28.47
N LEU A 838 11.09 21.96 -28.24
CA LEU A 838 10.12 22.16 -29.30
C LEU A 838 10.29 23.49 -30.04
N ASN A 839 10.57 24.58 -29.33
CA ASN A 839 10.71 25.90 -29.94
C ASN A 839 12.01 26.02 -30.73
N CYS A 840 13.13 25.53 -30.19
CA CYS A 840 14.44 25.61 -30.86
C CYS A 840 14.54 24.69 -32.08
N LEU A 841 13.82 23.57 -32.08
CA LEU A 841 13.72 22.69 -33.23
C LEU A 841 12.95 23.32 -34.42
N GLN A 842 12.13 24.34 -34.16
CA GLN A 842 11.38 25.08 -35.20
C GLN A 842 12.16 26.25 -35.81
N VAL A 843 13.32 26.59 -35.24
CA VAL A 843 14.19 27.64 -35.78
C VAL A 843 15.05 27.06 -36.91
N SER A 844 15.48 27.88 -37.85
CA SER A 844 16.45 27.49 -38.88
C SER A 844 17.70 26.85 -38.25
N GLU A 845 18.21 25.78 -38.87
CA GLU A 845 19.41 25.02 -38.46
C GLU A 845 20.57 25.90 -37.94
N LYS A 846 20.94 26.96 -38.67
CA LYS A 846 22.02 27.91 -38.30
C LYS A 846 21.83 28.60 -36.93
N ASN A 847 20.60 28.68 -36.47
CA ASN A 847 20.21 29.40 -35.24
C ASN A 847 19.80 28.44 -34.11
N THR A 848 19.74 27.12 -34.35
CA THR A 848 19.30 26.14 -33.36
C THR A 848 20.25 26.09 -32.16
N ALA A 849 21.58 26.08 -32.39
CA ALA A 849 22.58 26.15 -31.32
C ALA A 849 22.43 27.41 -30.45
N ALA A 850 22.30 28.57 -31.10
CA ALA A 850 22.09 29.85 -30.42
C ALA A 850 20.79 29.86 -29.62
N CYS A 851 19.71 29.28 -30.16
CA CYS A 851 18.43 29.17 -29.48
C CYS A 851 18.55 28.34 -28.19
N LEU A 852 19.20 27.17 -28.25
CA LEU A 852 19.41 26.30 -27.08
C LEU A 852 20.24 27.02 -26.01
N CYS A 853 21.39 27.59 -26.36
CA CYS A 853 22.24 28.33 -25.44
C CYS A 853 21.52 29.49 -24.77
N ASN A 854 20.79 30.30 -25.54
CA ASN A 854 20.07 31.46 -25.00
C ASN A 854 18.93 31.04 -24.07
N SER A 855 18.16 30.03 -24.47
CA SER A 855 16.96 29.60 -23.75
C SER A 855 17.27 28.79 -22.48
N LEU A 856 18.41 28.10 -22.45
CA LEU A 856 18.87 27.27 -21.33
C LEU A 856 19.97 27.92 -20.48
N SER A 857 20.38 29.16 -20.79
CA SER A 857 21.38 29.93 -20.04
C SER A 857 21.13 30.03 -18.53
N SER A 858 19.87 29.95 -18.08
CA SER A 858 19.49 29.96 -16.66
C SER A 858 19.55 28.58 -15.99
N GLY A 859 19.94 27.54 -16.72
CA GLY A 859 19.92 26.14 -16.32
C GLY A 859 18.51 25.53 -16.32
N LEU A 860 18.44 24.22 -16.09
CA LEU A 860 17.19 23.50 -15.84
C LEU A 860 16.73 23.68 -14.38
N PRO A 861 15.42 23.59 -14.10
CA PRO A 861 14.94 23.45 -12.73
C PRO A 861 15.41 22.10 -12.13
N ASN A 862 15.39 21.99 -10.80
CA ASN A 862 15.74 20.73 -10.13
C ASN A 862 14.85 19.55 -10.55
N ASN A 863 13.60 19.82 -10.93
CA ASN A 863 12.66 18.82 -11.45
C ASN A 863 12.11 19.27 -12.80
N TYR A 864 12.29 18.46 -13.84
CA TYR A 864 11.79 18.74 -15.18
C TYR A 864 11.25 17.49 -15.85
N TRP A 865 10.30 17.66 -16.76
CA TRP A 865 9.80 16.58 -17.59
C TRP A 865 10.77 16.26 -18.72
N TYR A 866 11.00 14.97 -18.93
CA TYR A 866 11.89 14.43 -19.94
C TYR A 866 11.19 13.30 -20.73
N PRO A 867 11.36 13.21 -22.06
CA PRO A 867 10.86 12.10 -22.85
C PRO A 867 11.81 10.91 -22.75
N GLU A 868 11.46 9.92 -21.93
CA GLU A 868 12.35 8.79 -21.60
C GLU A 868 12.51 7.82 -22.75
N ASP A 869 11.39 7.44 -23.39
CA ASP A 869 11.41 6.39 -24.40
C ASP A 869 10.22 6.46 -25.35
N HIS A 870 10.40 5.93 -26.56
CA HIS A 870 9.35 5.74 -27.55
C HIS A 870 9.22 4.25 -27.87
N THR A 871 8.09 3.65 -27.48
CA THR A 871 7.95 2.18 -27.43
C THR A 871 6.71 1.69 -28.18
N SER A 872 6.82 0.48 -28.71
CA SER A 872 5.74 -0.27 -29.34
C SER A 872 5.38 -1.48 -28.50
N GLN A 873 4.16 -1.54 -27.97
CA GLN A 873 3.75 -2.62 -27.07
C GLN A 873 2.67 -3.51 -27.68
N PHE A 874 2.74 -4.80 -27.38
CA PHE A 874 1.69 -5.77 -27.65
C PHE A 874 0.97 -6.06 -26.32
N ARG A 875 -0.27 -5.60 -26.19
CA ARG A 875 -0.98 -5.56 -24.91
C ARG A 875 -2.20 -6.48 -24.92
N GLU A 876 -2.46 -7.10 -23.79
CA GLU A 876 -3.80 -7.60 -23.48
C GLU A 876 -4.81 -6.44 -23.46
N LYS A 877 -6.00 -6.65 -24.02
CA LYS A 877 -7.12 -5.73 -23.90
C LYS A 877 -7.80 -5.82 -22.53
N PRO A 878 -8.35 -4.70 -22.01
CA PRO A 878 -9.23 -4.74 -20.86
C PRO A 878 -10.42 -5.67 -21.13
N ALA A 879 -10.76 -6.50 -20.15
CA ALA A 879 -11.95 -7.34 -20.18
C ALA A 879 -12.73 -7.18 -18.89
N SER A 880 -14.04 -7.42 -18.97
CA SER A 880 -14.94 -7.43 -17.84
C SER A 880 -15.46 -8.84 -17.61
N LEU A 881 -15.47 -9.28 -16.36
CA LEU A 881 -16.20 -10.47 -15.93
C LEU A 881 -17.69 -10.27 -16.24
N SER A 882 -18.24 -11.26 -16.91
CA SER A 882 -19.65 -11.34 -17.27
C SER A 882 -20.09 -12.80 -17.22
N LYS A 883 -21.35 -13.03 -16.85
CA LYS A 883 -21.94 -14.38 -16.72
C LYS A 883 -22.04 -15.12 -18.06
N ASP A 884 -22.08 -14.39 -19.17
CA ASP A 884 -22.11 -14.95 -20.53
C ASP A 884 -20.76 -15.57 -20.96
N MET A 885 -19.69 -15.38 -20.17
CA MET A 885 -18.34 -15.88 -20.45
C MET A 885 -17.77 -15.42 -21.81
N HIS A 886 -18.32 -14.37 -22.44
CA HIS A 886 -17.81 -13.89 -23.73
C HIS A 886 -16.35 -13.41 -23.65
N TRP A 887 -15.90 -13.02 -22.46
CA TRP A 887 -14.50 -12.65 -22.19
C TRP A 887 -13.52 -13.84 -22.28
N LEU A 888 -14.02 -15.07 -22.35
CA LEU A 888 -13.26 -16.31 -22.56
C LEU A 888 -13.33 -16.85 -24.01
N ALA A 889 -14.13 -16.23 -24.89
CA ALA A 889 -14.32 -16.71 -26.25
C ALA A 889 -13.11 -16.37 -27.13
N GLU A 890 -12.58 -17.35 -27.86
CA GLU A 890 -11.61 -17.11 -28.93
C GLU A 890 -12.25 -16.29 -30.07
N SER A 891 -11.48 -15.39 -30.69
CA SER A 891 -11.96 -14.63 -31.83
C SER A 891 -11.58 -15.24 -33.16
N ALA A 892 -12.39 -14.97 -34.18
CA ALA A 892 -12.11 -15.41 -35.53
C ALA A 892 -10.85 -14.75 -36.12
N ASP A 893 -10.50 -13.53 -35.66
CA ASP A 893 -9.33 -12.79 -36.15
C ASP A 893 -8.06 -13.06 -35.31
N ARG A 894 -8.16 -13.73 -34.16
CA ARG A 894 -7.08 -13.93 -33.18
C ARG A 894 -6.53 -12.67 -32.52
N PHE A 895 -7.24 -11.55 -32.67
CA PHE A 895 -6.83 -10.23 -32.17
C PHE A 895 -7.89 -9.56 -31.30
N ALA A 896 -9.00 -10.24 -30.95
CA ALA A 896 -10.04 -9.59 -30.15
C ALA A 896 -9.53 -9.20 -28.78
N HIS A 897 -8.65 -10.02 -28.18
CA HIS A 897 -8.07 -9.81 -26.84
C HIS A 897 -6.75 -9.05 -26.83
N ILE A 898 -6.29 -8.56 -27.98
CA ILE A 898 -4.96 -7.96 -28.16
C ILE A 898 -5.08 -6.53 -28.71
N ASP A 899 -4.29 -5.62 -28.15
CA ASP A 899 -4.03 -4.28 -28.67
C ASP A 899 -2.58 -4.12 -29.09
N LEU A 900 -2.39 -3.39 -30.19
CA LEU A 900 -1.07 -2.93 -30.64
C LEU A 900 -0.98 -1.45 -30.30
N TRP A 901 0.05 -1.08 -29.55
CA TRP A 901 0.16 0.26 -28.99
C TRP A 901 1.48 0.92 -29.38
N LEU A 902 1.44 2.22 -29.65
CA LEU A 902 2.60 3.07 -29.85
C LEU A 902 2.46 4.30 -28.96
N HIS A 903 3.48 4.57 -28.15
CA HIS A 903 3.47 5.75 -27.29
C HIS A 903 4.88 6.22 -26.95
N THR A 904 4.97 7.45 -26.45
CA THR A 904 6.19 7.99 -25.85
C THR A 904 5.97 8.24 -24.38
N THR A 905 6.83 7.68 -23.54
CA THR A 905 6.76 7.88 -22.10
C THR A 905 7.54 9.12 -21.69
N PHE A 906 6.90 9.97 -20.90
CA PHE A 906 7.53 11.11 -20.25
C PHE A 906 7.59 10.86 -18.75
N ALA A 907 8.70 11.21 -18.11
CA ALA A 907 8.84 11.16 -16.65
C ALA A 907 9.49 12.47 -16.16
N VAL A 908 9.26 12.79 -14.89
CA VAL A 908 10.00 13.85 -14.20
C VAL A 908 11.38 13.32 -13.89
N ARG A 909 12.42 14.09 -14.21
CA ARG A 909 13.79 13.85 -13.75
C ARG A 909 14.14 14.82 -12.64
N GLU A 910 14.80 14.30 -11.61
CA GLU A 910 15.43 15.10 -10.56
C GLU A 910 16.92 15.28 -10.89
N VAL A 911 17.39 16.53 -10.97
CA VAL A 911 18.82 16.84 -11.15
C VAL A 911 19.56 16.34 -9.91
N SER A 912 20.39 15.31 -10.07
CA SER A 912 21.24 14.83 -9.00
C SER A 912 22.51 15.67 -8.85
N ASN A 913 23.28 15.45 -7.77
CA ASN A 913 24.48 16.25 -7.47
C ASN A 913 25.57 16.19 -8.55
N ASN A 914 25.58 15.15 -9.39
CA ASN A 914 26.51 15.03 -10.52
C ASN A 914 25.98 15.71 -11.80
N GLY A 915 24.86 16.42 -11.71
CA GLY A 915 24.17 17.07 -12.84
C GLY A 915 23.27 16.13 -13.65
N GLN A 916 23.35 14.82 -13.48
CA GLN A 916 22.51 13.89 -14.25
C GLN A 916 21.08 13.88 -13.69
N GLY A 917 20.10 13.98 -14.59
CA GLY A 917 18.69 13.78 -14.26
C GLY A 917 18.40 12.31 -13.99
N VAL A 918 17.92 12.00 -12.79
CA VAL A 918 17.46 10.66 -12.44
C VAL A 918 15.94 10.59 -12.67
N PRO A 919 15.44 9.67 -13.50
CA PRO A 919 14.01 9.57 -13.79
C PRO A 919 13.21 9.07 -12.60
N ASP A 920 12.14 9.79 -12.25
CA ASP A 920 11.09 9.37 -11.33
C ASP A 920 10.00 8.64 -12.11
N GLU A 921 10.14 7.32 -12.17
CA GLU A 921 9.23 6.45 -12.90
C GLU A 921 7.79 6.46 -12.36
N ALA A 922 7.56 6.83 -11.09
CA ALA A 922 6.21 6.96 -10.55
C ALA A 922 5.42 8.10 -11.24
N THR A 923 6.12 9.06 -11.86
CA THR A 923 5.53 10.14 -12.65
C THR A 923 5.34 9.78 -14.13
N ALA A 924 5.74 8.58 -14.55
CA ALA A 924 5.70 8.15 -15.94
C ALA A 924 4.29 8.30 -16.54
N THR A 925 4.22 9.09 -17.60
CA THR A 925 2.98 9.44 -18.29
C THR A 925 3.18 9.24 -19.80
N PRO A 926 2.38 8.39 -20.47
CA PRO A 926 2.52 8.16 -21.89
C PRO A 926 1.77 9.23 -22.70
N LEU A 927 2.38 9.64 -23.81
CA LEU A 927 1.73 10.26 -24.96
C LEU A 927 1.40 9.16 -25.96
N ASP A 928 0.15 8.73 -25.95
CA ASP A 928 -0.35 7.71 -26.86
C ASP A 928 -0.59 8.28 -28.27
N PHE A 929 -0.38 7.45 -29.29
CA PHE A 929 -0.84 7.76 -30.64
C PHE A 929 -2.37 7.82 -30.67
N ASP A 930 -2.92 8.54 -31.66
CA ASP A 930 -4.37 8.66 -31.80
C ASP A 930 -5.02 7.27 -31.97
N GLU A 931 -6.13 7.04 -31.27
CA GLU A 931 -6.81 5.73 -31.25
C GLU A 931 -7.22 5.27 -32.66
N LYS A 932 -7.60 6.20 -33.55
CA LYS A 932 -7.93 5.85 -34.94
C LYS A 932 -6.69 5.43 -35.70
N GLN A 933 -5.55 6.09 -35.46
CA GLN A 933 -4.26 5.69 -36.04
C GLN A 933 -3.84 4.30 -35.55
N LEU A 934 -3.99 4.00 -34.26
CA LEU A 934 -3.69 2.68 -33.70
C LEU A 934 -4.62 1.59 -34.27
N LEU A 935 -5.92 1.88 -34.42
CA LEU A 935 -6.87 0.94 -35.03
C LEU A 935 -6.55 0.68 -36.51
N GLU A 936 -6.20 1.73 -37.25
CA GLU A 936 -5.81 1.62 -38.65
C GLU A 936 -4.47 0.92 -38.83
N MET A 937 -3.50 1.17 -37.94
CA MET A 937 -2.24 0.44 -37.83
C MET A 937 -2.51 -1.05 -37.65
N LYS A 938 -3.32 -1.41 -36.66
CA LYS A 938 -3.70 -2.80 -36.39
C LYS A 938 -4.33 -3.45 -37.62
N LYS A 939 -5.31 -2.81 -38.25
CA LYS A 939 -5.94 -3.31 -39.48
C LYS A 939 -4.92 -3.51 -40.61
N THR A 940 -3.98 -2.58 -40.77
CA THR A 940 -2.97 -2.63 -41.83
C THR A 940 -1.94 -3.74 -41.57
N ILE A 941 -1.42 -3.84 -40.33
CA ILE A 941 -0.50 -4.90 -39.92
C ILE A 941 -1.15 -6.27 -40.13
N VAL A 942 -2.34 -6.48 -39.57
CA VAL A 942 -3.05 -7.78 -39.66
C VAL A 942 -3.41 -8.13 -41.10
N GLY A 943 -3.93 -7.16 -41.87
CA GLY A 943 -4.42 -7.40 -43.23
C GLY A 943 -3.33 -7.52 -44.30
N LYS A 944 -2.20 -6.84 -44.14
CA LYS A 944 -1.18 -6.72 -45.22
C LYS A 944 0.20 -7.25 -44.85
N HIS A 945 0.70 -6.99 -43.64
CA HIS A 945 2.11 -7.19 -43.31
C HIS A 945 2.37 -8.46 -42.50
N LEU A 946 1.46 -8.83 -41.61
CA LEU A 946 1.64 -9.97 -40.71
C LEU A 946 1.73 -11.29 -41.49
N LYS A 947 0.84 -11.53 -42.45
CA LYS A 947 0.83 -12.79 -43.20
C LYS A 947 2.13 -13.02 -43.99
N PRO A 948 2.64 -12.06 -44.78
CA PRO A 948 3.97 -12.18 -45.39
C PRO A 948 5.06 -12.37 -44.35
N TYR A 949 5.07 -11.59 -43.26
CA TYR A 949 6.09 -11.71 -42.23
C TYR A 949 6.17 -13.11 -41.61
N LEU A 950 5.00 -13.64 -41.21
CA LEU A 950 4.89 -14.97 -40.63
C LEU A 950 5.37 -16.06 -41.60
N ARG A 951 5.06 -15.94 -42.89
CA ARG A 951 5.46 -16.91 -43.92
C ARG A 951 6.95 -16.80 -44.26
N ASP A 952 7.42 -15.60 -44.54
CA ASP A 952 8.72 -15.35 -45.17
C ASP A 952 9.86 -15.28 -44.15
N TYR A 953 9.59 -14.79 -42.94
CA TYR A 953 10.61 -14.63 -41.89
C TYR A 953 10.48 -15.67 -40.77
N LEU A 954 9.25 -16.02 -40.38
CA LEU A 954 9.04 -16.98 -39.29
C LEU A 954 8.76 -18.41 -39.76
N PHE A 955 8.59 -18.64 -41.07
CA PHE A 955 8.19 -19.94 -41.64
C PHE A 955 6.94 -20.54 -40.98
N SER A 956 6.06 -19.69 -40.44
CA SER A 956 4.79 -20.12 -39.85
C SER A 956 3.80 -20.44 -40.96
N PRO A 957 3.12 -21.60 -40.92
CA PRO A 957 2.23 -22.04 -41.99
C PRO A 957 0.96 -21.18 -42.11
N SER A 958 0.51 -20.57 -41.00
CA SER A 958 -0.68 -19.74 -40.96
C SER A 958 -0.62 -18.69 -39.85
N ILE A 959 -1.55 -17.73 -39.90
CA ILE A 959 -1.77 -16.77 -38.81
C ILE A 959 -2.23 -17.52 -37.56
N ASP A 960 -3.16 -18.47 -37.69
CA ASP A 960 -3.66 -19.26 -36.55
C ASP A 960 -2.53 -20.00 -35.82
N ASN A 961 -1.58 -20.61 -36.54
CA ASN A 961 -0.47 -21.32 -35.92
C ASN A 961 0.41 -20.45 -35.01
N PHE A 962 0.46 -19.14 -35.30
CA PHE A 962 1.23 -18.18 -34.52
C PHE A 962 0.37 -17.46 -33.47
N MET A 963 -0.79 -16.91 -33.88
CA MET A 963 -1.61 -16.01 -33.06
C MET A 963 -2.60 -16.73 -32.15
N GLN A 964 -3.15 -17.89 -32.56
CA GLN A 964 -4.12 -18.60 -31.73
C GLN A 964 -3.52 -19.00 -30.37
N PRO A 965 -2.27 -19.51 -30.27
CA PRO A 965 -1.67 -19.77 -28.97
C PRO A 965 -1.50 -18.55 -28.08
N LEU A 966 -1.20 -17.37 -28.66
CA LEU A 966 -1.08 -16.13 -27.90
C LEU A 966 -2.45 -15.68 -27.35
N GLU A 967 -3.50 -15.77 -28.16
CA GLU A 967 -4.87 -15.46 -27.74
C GLU A 967 -5.35 -16.42 -26.65
N GLN A 968 -5.20 -17.73 -26.87
CA GLN A 968 -5.58 -18.75 -25.90
C GLN A 968 -4.81 -18.59 -24.58
N PHE A 969 -3.53 -18.22 -24.63
CA PHE A 969 -2.76 -17.90 -23.44
C PHE A 969 -3.37 -16.73 -22.66
N ILE A 970 -3.73 -15.63 -23.34
CA ILE A 970 -4.39 -14.48 -22.72
C ILE A 970 -5.71 -14.89 -22.04
N ILE A 971 -6.53 -15.70 -22.71
CA ILE A 971 -7.81 -16.20 -22.19
C ILE A 971 -7.57 -17.03 -20.92
N ILE A 972 -6.65 -17.99 -20.96
CA ILE A 972 -6.40 -18.86 -19.81
C ILE A 972 -5.78 -18.11 -18.65
N GLN A 973 -4.71 -17.33 -18.87
CA GLN A 973 -4.07 -16.60 -17.77
C GLN A 973 -5.06 -15.63 -17.12
N ARG A 974 -5.98 -15.04 -17.89
CA ARG A 974 -7.05 -14.17 -17.38
C ARG A 974 -8.03 -14.93 -16.51
N LEU A 975 -8.49 -16.11 -16.93
CA LEU A 975 -9.33 -16.99 -16.12
C LEU A 975 -8.64 -17.35 -14.79
N MET A 976 -7.36 -17.73 -14.85
CA MET A 976 -6.62 -18.12 -13.66
C MET A 976 -6.35 -16.92 -12.73
N ARG A 977 -6.10 -15.73 -13.27
CA ARG A 977 -6.01 -14.49 -12.46
C ARG A 977 -7.32 -14.18 -11.77
N ALA A 978 -8.46 -14.33 -12.46
CA ALA A 978 -9.76 -14.17 -11.83
C ALA A 978 -9.94 -15.13 -10.65
N ALA A 979 -9.51 -16.39 -10.80
CA ALA A 979 -9.54 -17.39 -9.75
C ALA A 979 -8.69 -16.96 -8.54
N PHE A 980 -7.41 -16.65 -8.78
CA PHE A 980 -6.50 -16.28 -7.69
C PHE A 980 -6.84 -14.94 -7.02
N ASN A 981 -7.53 -14.04 -7.71
CA ASN A 981 -8.00 -12.77 -7.15
C ASN A 981 -9.33 -12.90 -6.41
N GLY A 982 -9.90 -14.11 -6.29
CA GLY A 982 -11.19 -14.36 -5.66
C GLY A 982 -12.40 -13.86 -6.45
N GLN A 983 -12.21 -13.46 -7.71
CA GLN A 983 -13.27 -12.93 -8.58
C GLN A 983 -14.19 -14.04 -9.13
N LEU A 984 -13.81 -15.31 -9.00
CA LEU A 984 -14.65 -16.47 -9.34
C LEU A 984 -15.43 -17.02 -8.15
N GLY A 985 -15.44 -16.31 -7.02
CA GLY A 985 -16.22 -16.66 -5.83
C GLY A 985 -15.40 -17.31 -4.71
N GLU A 986 -15.90 -17.24 -3.48
CA GLU A 986 -15.21 -17.78 -2.29
C GLU A 986 -15.13 -19.32 -2.30
N ARG A 987 -16.04 -19.98 -3.02
CA ARG A 987 -16.13 -21.44 -3.12
C ARG A 987 -15.33 -22.03 -4.29
N PHE A 988 -14.60 -21.22 -5.04
CA PHE A 988 -13.78 -21.72 -6.14
C PHE A 988 -12.65 -22.62 -5.60
N PRO A 989 -12.52 -23.88 -6.07
CA PRO A 989 -11.56 -24.84 -5.52
C PRO A 989 -10.15 -24.59 -6.07
N LEU A 990 -9.42 -23.64 -5.46
CA LEU A 990 -8.08 -23.22 -5.89
C LEU A 990 -7.07 -24.37 -5.90
N GLU A 991 -7.19 -25.33 -4.99
CA GLU A 991 -6.32 -26.51 -4.89
C GLU A 991 -6.34 -27.39 -6.14
N LYS A 992 -7.45 -27.40 -6.89
CA LYS A 992 -7.54 -28.12 -8.17
C LYS A 992 -6.60 -27.54 -9.23
N LEU A 993 -6.23 -26.26 -9.13
CA LEU A 993 -5.27 -25.65 -10.05
C LEU A 993 -3.86 -26.23 -9.89
N ILE A 994 -3.49 -26.71 -8.70
CA ILE A 994 -2.22 -27.42 -8.46
C ILE A 994 -2.21 -28.73 -9.24
N VAL A 995 -3.31 -29.50 -9.15
CA VAL A 995 -3.45 -30.78 -9.85
C VAL A 995 -3.43 -30.56 -11.36
N LEU A 996 -4.23 -29.61 -11.86
CA LEU A 996 -4.26 -29.26 -13.28
C LEU A 996 -2.89 -28.81 -13.79
N SER A 997 -2.17 -27.97 -13.03
CA SER A 997 -0.81 -27.54 -13.37
C SER A 997 0.14 -28.74 -13.49
N ARG A 998 0.17 -29.63 -12.49
CA ARG A 998 1.02 -30.83 -12.50
C ARG A 998 0.72 -31.79 -13.65
N GLU A 999 -0.56 -32.04 -13.93
CA GLU A 999 -0.97 -32.93 -15.01
C GLU A 999 -0.61 -32.37 -16.39
N THR A 1000 -0.62 -31.05 -16.54
CA THR A 1000 -0.35 -30.36 -17.80
C THR A 1000 1.14 -30.06 -18.04
N GLN A 1001 1.96 -30.06 -16.99
CA GLN A 1001 3.38 -29.67 -17.04
C GLN A 1001 4.20 -30.49 -18.05
N ARG A 1002 3.98 -31.80 -18.12
CA ARG A 1002 4.71 -32.71 -19.03
C ARG A 1002 4.50 -32.44 -20.52
N PHE A 1003 3.47 -31.65 -20.87
CA PHE A 1003 3.14 -31.34 -22.26
C PHE A 1003 3.76 -30.02 -22.73
N VAL A 1004 4.45 -29.29 -21.86
CA VAL A 1004 5.20 -28.07 -22.22
C VAL A 1004 6.48 -28.49 -22.96
N PRO A 1005 6.62 -28.20 -24.26
CA PRO A 1005 7.80 -28.56 -25.03
C PRO A 1005 8.95 -27.64 -24.65
N TYR A 1006 10.17 -28.18 -24.65
CA TYR A 1006 11.38 -27.38 -24.59
C TYR A 1006 11.69 -26.79 -25.96
N GLN A 1007 11.92 -25.49 -26.02
CA GLN A 1007 12.50 -24.81 -27.18
C GLN A 1007 13.33 -23.62 -26.68
N PRO A 1008 14.66 -23.61 -26.84
CA PRO A 1008 15.49 -22.51 -26.36
C PRO A 1008 15.01 -21.14 -26.85
N THR A 1009 15.01 -20.16 -25.96
CA THR A 1009 14.63 -18.78 -26.25
C THR A 1009 15.84 -17.85 -26.23
N ILE A 1010 15.81 -16.80 -27.05
CA ILE A 1010 16.91 -15.84 -27.08
C ILE A 1010 16.93 -14.99 -25.80
N ARG A 1011 18.14 -14.71 -25.30
CA ARG A 1011 18.38 -13.82 -24.15
C ARG A 1011 19.24 -12.62 -24.52
N TRP A 1012 20.27 -12.85 -25.33
CA TRP A 1012 21.23 -11.84 -25.76
C TRP A 1012 21.37 -11.86 -27.27
N GLU A 1013 21.16 -10.71 -27.91
CA GLU A 1013 21.48 -10.52 -29.33
C GLU A 1013 22.85 -9.87 -29.43
N PRO A 1014 23.85 -10.53 -30.07
CA PRO A 1014 25.16 -9.92 -30.23
C PRO A 1014 25.06 -8.68 -31.13
N TYR A 1015 25.89 -7.68 -30.83
CA TYR A 1015 26.21 -6.60 -31.75
C TYR A 1015 26.93 -7.13 -33.00
N GLN A 1016 27.04 -6.31 -34.04
CA GLN A 1016 27.68 -6.70 -35.29
C GLN A 1016 29.13 -7.12 -35.03
N ASN A 1017 29.50 -8.34 -35.47
CA ASN A 1017 30.83 -8.93 -35.32
C ASN A 1017 31.28 -9.23 -33.87
N SER A 1018 30.43 -9.04 -32.86
CA SER A 1018 30.78 -9.29 -31.45
C SER A 1018 30.48 -10.72 -30.97
N HIS A 1019 29.92 -11.58 -31.84
CA HIS A 1019 29.46 -12.93 -31.47
C HIS A 1019 30.55 -13.79 -30.80
N ALA A 1020 31.77 -13.80 -31.37
CA ALA A 1020 32.88 -14.58 -30.80
C ALA A 1020 33.31 -14.06 -29.43
N GLU A 1021 33.30 -12.73 -29.23
CA GLU A 1021 33.61 -12.12 -27.95
C GLU A 1021 32.53 -12.42 -26.91
N LEU A 1022 31.25 -12.35 -27.29
CA LEU A 1022 30.13 -12.70 -26.42
C LEU A 1022 30.22 -14.15 -25.97
N MET A 1023 30.55 -15.07 -26.87
CA MET A 1023 30.79 -16.49 -26.55
C MET A 1023 31.89 -16.66 -25.50
N GLY A 1024 33.04 -15.99 -25.67
CA GLY A 1024 34.13 -16.05 -24.70
C GLY A 1024 33.76 -15.49 -23.32
N ILE A 1025 32.95 -14.41 -23.29
CA ILE A 1025 32.44 -13.86 -22.03
C ILE A 1025 31.46 -14.84 -21.37
N LEU A 1026 30.52 -15.41 -22.12
CA LEU A 1026 29.56 -16.40 -21.60
C LEU A 1026 30.30 -17.63 -21.04
N GLU A 1027 31.26 -18.18 -21.79
CA GLU A 1027 32.11 -19.30 -21.37
C GLU A 1027 32.83 -19.01 -20.06
N SER A 1028 33.45 -17.83 -19.95
CA SER A 1028 34.16 -17.47 -18.72
C SER A 1028 33.22 -17.28 -17.52
N THR A 1029 31.94 -16.94 -17.78
CA THR A 1029 30.94 -16.61 -16.74
C THR A 1029 30.34 -17.86 -16.15
N ASP A 1030 29.74 -18.68 -17.00
CA ASP A 1030 29.03 -19.87 -16.58
C ASP A 1030 28.79 -20.79 -17.80
N GLU A 1031 29.14 -22.07 -17.67
CA GLU A 1031 29.00 -23.06 -18.74
C GLU A 1031 27.53 -23.22 -19.19
N THR A 1032 26.57 -23.08 -18.28
CA THR A 1032 25.14 -23.19 -18.60
C THR A 1032 24.67 -21.99 -19.43
N ALA A 1033 25.22 -20.79 -19.21
CA ALA A 1033 24.93 -19.60 -20.01
C ALA A 1033 25.38 -19.79 -21.46
N LEU A 1034 26.60 -20.29 -21.65
CA LEU A 1034 27.16 -20.63 -22.96
C LEU A 1034 26.33 -21.72 -23.66
N GLN A 1035 25.98 -22.77 -22.92
CA GLN A 1035 25.17 -23.88 -23.43
C GLN A 1035 23.80 -23.40 -23.89
N HIS A 1036 23.11 -22.59 -23.09
CA HIS A 1036 21.81 -22.00 -23.45
C HIS A 1036 21.87 -21.18 -24.74
N TYR A 1037 22.89 -20.33 -24.87
CA TYR A 1037 23.06 -19.51 -26.06
C TYR A 1037 23.41 -20.35 -27.30
N THR A 1038 24.24 -21.38 -27.13
CA THR A 1038 24.61 -22.33 -28.19
C THR A 1038 23.40 -23.15 -28.65
N ASP A 1039 22.58 -23.65 -27.73
CA ASP A 1039 21.37 -24.41 -28.03
C ASP A 1039 20.35 -23.57 -28.78
N TYR A 1040 20.18 -22.30 -28.39
CA TYR A 1040 19.35 -21.35 -29.13
C TYR A 1040 19.82 -21.16 -30.58
N ASN A 1041 21.09 -20.88 -30.79
CA ASN A 1041 21.62 -20.69 -32.15
C ASN A 1041 21.50 -21.98 -32.98
N LYS A 1042 21.77 -23.13 -32.38
CA LYS A 1042 21.63 -24.43 -33.03
C LYS A 1042 20.18 -24.72 -33.42
N ASP A 1043 19.21 -24.55 -32.51
CA ASP A 1043 17.78 -24.74 -32.80
C ASP A 1043 17.30 -23.80 -33.91
N ARG A 1044 17.67 -22.51 -33.81
CA ARG A 1044 17.35 -21.50 -34.84
C ARG A 1044 17.89 -21.89 -36.22
N MET A 1045 19.17 -22.26 -36.30
CA MET A 1045 19.81 -22.64 -37.57
C MET A 1045 19.21 -23.93 -38.14
N LEU A 1046 18.91 -24.92 -37.31
CA LEU A 1046 18.23 -26.14 -37.75
C LEU A 1046 16.86 -25.81 -38.34
N ARG A 1047 16.05 -25.00 -37.66
CA ARG A 1047 14.73 -24.59 -38.16
C ARG A 1047 14.82 -23.84 -39.48
N TYR A 1048 15.74 -22.87 -39.57
CA TYR A 1048 16.00 -22.13 -40.80
C TYR A 1048 16.39 -23.06 -41.96
N ASN A 1049 17.38 -23.94 -41.75
CA ASN A 1049 17.87 -24.86 -42.78
C ASN A 1049 16.79 -25.86 -43.26
N TYR A 1050 15.89 -26.27 -42.38
CA TYR A 1050 14.79 -27.18 -42.72
C TYR A 1050 13.47 -26.47 -43.04
N GLN A 1051 13.46 -25.14 -43.18
CA GLN A 1051 12.26 -24.33 -43.39
C GLN A 1051 11.12 -24.65 -42.40
N ARG A 1052 11.48 -24.97 -41.16
CA ARG A 1052 10.52 -25.23 -40.08
C ARG A 1052 10.09 -23.92 -39.44
N PRO A 1053 8.87 -23.84 -38.88
CA PRO A 1053 8.44 -22.69 -38.11
C PRO A 1053 9.47 -22.32 -37.04
N THR A 1054 9.80 -21.03 -36.98
CA THR A 1054 10.75 -20.46 -36.00
C THR A 1054 10.31 -20.79 -34.59
N CYS A 1055 9.01 -20.66 -34.30
CA CYS A 1055 8.41 -21.14 -33.06
C CYS A 1055 7.68 -22.47 -33.31
N GLY A 1056 8.09 -23.53 -32.59
CA GLY A 1056 7.55 -24.89 -32.74
C GLY A 1056 6.09 -25.03 -32.31
N SER A 1057 5.55 -26.25 -32.35
CA SER A 1057 4.22 -26.54 -31.77
C SER A 1057 4.23 -26.19 -30.29
N VAL A 1058 3.17 -25.57 -29.78
CA VAL A 1058 3.09 -25.18 -28.37
C VAL A 1058 2.91 -26.35 -27.43
N SER A 1059 2.41 -27.51 -27.88
CA SER A 1059 2.22 -28.70 -27.04
C SER A 1059 2.71 -29.95 -27.76
N LEU A 1060 3.17 -30.91 -26.95
CA LEU A 1060 3.52 -32.28 -27.37
C LEU A 1060 2.28 -33.15 -27.63
#